data_AF-A0ABD3M5B2-F1
#
_entry.id   AF-A0ABD3M5B2-F1
#
_cell.length_a   1.000
_cell.length_b   1.000
_cell.length_c   1.000
_cell.angle_alpha   90.00
_cell.angle_beta   90.00
_cell.angle_gamma   90.00
#
_symmetry.space_group_name_H-M   'P 1'
#
loop_
_entity.id
_entity.type
_entity.pdbx_description
1 polymer ?
#
loop_
_entity_poly.entity_id
_entity_poly.type
_entity_poly.pdbx_seq_one_letter_code
_entity_poly.pdbx_strand_id
1 'polypeptide(L)'
;MTTAPSISSEELVDALNKGIISAIQTCGKSLPSSAIPIAKSSPFQCEWSEYCSTTTTHCSPVVEDLRQYFPPLKGNQVGSDGRPLLYAACLGLLLSDRAKMDGIHTPLSTYLSIALFLLDELHVNPNQPTLTQGACLRPPLHLLARSCHPSAVHALITKRANPYLKDKEGWTALMACCMPDIVLKGDNASNDRLETLQLLLKGCDDENNDGATNVNDTNYCGYTALHYACEGLNYQLIQCLLEDGGADATLRTVWGQSCIGIIRSQSHKSQEDALKCETMVMSHLEKTGRMESIRSFLEEEKKAMVVMDLVDEVLIPASRRPESDSSSGNVDAQDRRIVVALIQYLGVDPDVLCHSKLFEQWPHDHANLYEHIHQRVMDLLPLAWLRVYRSSPTTDERDIIACTNYDLRANATSSTDGVRHIDPSKIMSQSFRLFRERGHYAKQLELLHDLIAIPLQRTFGFGIPSNAILNKIMEYAPRIVEMGAGTGYWSYCLSRMGADIDAYDPYPTGHLASNHQNGKDSNEFLSSQSYFPVQVGDASTVFDGSNSDMLDRALLIVWPNNPDSEDNKHFAKEGTKLPTIWDWDCLERYHELGGDTVIYVGEREAKIELLPEAGADCGFCSSRKFQLYLQENYKLEAELECPRWWMKEDDVTVWKRL
;
A
#
# COMPACT_ATOMS: atom_id res chain seq x y z
N MET A 1 -60.89 -15.33 -44.28
CA MET A 1 -60.59 -15.42 -42.83
C MET A 1 -59.96 -16.76 -42.57
N THR A 2 -58.63 -16.83 -42.64
CA THR A 2 -57.84 -18.00 -42.24
C THR A 2 -57.15 -17.62 -40.94
N THR A 3 -57.64 -18.18 -39.84
CA THR A 3 -57.04 -18.08 -38.51
C THR A 3 -55.63 -18.66 -38.56
N ALA A 4 -54.63 -17.85 -38.21
CA ALA A 4 -53.26 -18.31 -38.03
C ALA A 4 -53.22 -19.44 -36.99
N PRO A 5 -52.34 -20.45 -37.16
CA PRO A 5 -52.29 -21.58 -36.23
C PRO A 5 -51.83 -21.07 -34.86
N SER A 6 -52.63 -21.35 -33.82
CA SER A 6 -52.26 -21.12 -32.43
C SER A 6 -51.22 -22.17 -32.03
N ILE A 7 -49.94 -21.76 -32.02
CA ILE A 7 -48.88 -22.53 -31.38
C ILE A 7 -49.27 -22.72 -29.90
N SER A 8 -49.19 -23.96 -29.41
CA SER A 8 -49.42 -24.23 -27.98
C SER A 8 -48.32 -23.60 -27.12
N SER A 9 -48.63 -23.22 -25.88
CA SER A 9 -47.65 -22.66 -24.95
C SER A 9 -46.44 -23.57 -24.75
N GLU A 10 -46.62 -24.90 -24.81
CA GLU A 10 -45.52 -25.88 -24.74
C GLU A 10 -44.64 -25.85 -26.00
N GLU A 11 -45.23 -25.81 -27.20
CA GLU A 11 -44.46 -25.72 -28.45
C GLU A 11 -43.69 -24.39 -28.57
N LEU A 12 -44.26 -23.30 -28.04
CA LEU A 12 -43.59 -22.01 -28.00
C LEU A 12 -42.43 -22.01 -27.01
N VAL A 13 -42.62 -22.59 -25.82
CA VAL A 13 -41.56 -22.76 -24.81
C VAL A 13 -40.45 -23.67 -25.34
N ASP A 14 -40.77 -24.74 -26.06
CA ASP A 14 -39.77 -25.61 -26.69
C ASP A 14 -39.03 -24.92 -27.84
N ALA A 15 -39.72 -24.10 -28.64
CA ALA A 15 -39.10 -23.28 -29.68
C ALA A 15 -38.20 -22.19 -29.09
N LEU A 16 -38.61 -21.55 -27.99
CA LEU A 16 -37.82 -20.57 -27.24
C LEU A 16 -36.62 -21.23 -26.57
N ASN A 17 -36.78 -22.39 -25.94
CA ASN A 17 -35.69 -23.18 -25.36
C ASN A 17 -34.68 -23.58 -26.43
N LYS A 18 -35.14 -24.05 -27.59
CA LYS A 18 -34.27 -24.33 -28.75
C LYS A 18 -33.61 -23.07 -29.28
N GLY A 19 -34.30 -21.94 -29.31
CA GLY A 19 -33.76 -20.65 -29.72
C GLY A 19 -32.70 -20.12 -28.76
N ILE A 20 -32.92 -20.24 -27.45
CA ILE A 20 -31.98 -19.88 -26.38
C ILE A 20 -30.76 -20.80 -26.41
N ILE A 21 -30.97 -22.11 -26.49
CA ILE A 21 -29.89 -23.10 -26.63
C ILE A 21 -29.12 -22.86 -27.93
N SER A 22 -29.81 -22.55 -29.03
CA SER A 22 -29.19 -22.22 -30.30
C SER A 22 -28.43 -20.89 -30.24
N ALA A 23 -28.92 -19.86 -29.54
CA ALA A 23 -28.22 -18.59 -29.32
C ALA A 23 -26.94 -18.81 -28.48
N ILE A 24 -27.03 -19.60 -27.41
CA ILE A 24 -25.88 -20.05 -26.61
C ILE A 24 -24.86 -20.83 -27.48
N GLN A 25 -25.35 -21.70 -28.38
CA GLN A 25 -24.52 -22.52 -29.27
C GLN A 25 -23.94 -21.76 -30.47
N THR A 26 -24.64 -20.75 -31.01
CA THR A 26 -24.22 -19.95 -32.18
C THR A 26 -23.30 -18.80 -31.78
N CYS A 27 -23.44 -18.26 -30.57
CA CYS A 27 -22.39 -17.50 -29.90
C CYS A 27 -21.16 -18.39 -29.58
N GLY A 28 -21.32 -19.72 -29.68
CA GLY A 28 -20.35 -20.77 -29.37
C GLY A 28 -19.48 -21.27 -30.52
N LYS A 29 -19.22 -20.50 -31.58
CA LYS A 29 -18.07 -20.74 -32.48
C LYS A 29 -16.83 -19.94 -32.10
N SER A 30 -16.60 -19.79 -30.80
CA SER A 30 -15.28 -19.71 -30.15
C SER A 30 -15.51 -19.63 -28.64
N LEU A 31 -15.66 -20.77 -27.98
CA LEU A 31 -14.95 -20.90 -26.71
C LEU A 31 -13.50 -21.21 -27.11
N PRO A 32 -12.54 -20.29 -26.93
CA PRO A 32 -11.15 -20.71 -26.97
C PRO A 32 -10.92 -21.64 -25.77
N SER A 33 -11.05 -22.94 -26.00
CA SER A 33 -10.08 -23.88 -25.46
C SER A 33 -9.06 -24.10 -26.57
N SER A 34 -7.87 -23.51 -26.45
CA SER A 34 -6.70 -23.95 -27.20
C SER A 34 -5.69 -24.61 -26.26
N ALA A 35 -6.04 -25.79 -25.75
CA ALA A 35 -5.26 -27.04 -25.84
C ALA A 35 -5.73 -28.07 -24.79
N ILE A 36 -6.07 -29.27 -25.27
CA ILE A 36 -6.45 -30.52 -24.57
C ILE A 36 -5.18 -31.43 -24.67
N PRO A 37 -4.77 -32.35 -23.76
CA PRO A 37 -5.58 -33.44 -23.16
C PRO A 37 -5.24 -33.95 -21.74
N ILE A 38 -6.20 -34.67 -21.17
CA ILE A 38 -6.11 -35.44 -19.92
C ILE A 38 -5.30 -36.74 -20.12
N ALA A 39 -4.43 -37.11 -19.16
CA ALA A 39 -4.30 -38.48 -18.63
C ALA A 39 -3.41 -38.48 -17.36
N LYS A 40 -3.57 -39.31 -16.33
CA LYS A 40 -4.66 -40.14 -15.77
C LYS A 40 -4.09 -40.59 -14.40
N SER A 41 -4.90 -40.56 -13.34
CA SER A 41 -4.67 -41.09 -11.98
C SER A 41 -4.06 -40.15 -10.91
N SER A 42 -4.93 -39.41 -10.20
CA SER A 42 -4.86 -39.25 -8.74
C SER A 42 -6.21 -38.68 -8.23
N PRO A 43 -6.78 -39.12 -7.09
CA PRO A 43 -8.18 -38.82 -6.74
C PRO A 43 -8.38 -37.50 -5.96
N PHE A 44 -7.32 -36.81 -5.56
CA PHE A 44 -7.41 -35.53 -4.85
C PHE A 44 -6.19 -34.67 -5.14
N GLN A 45 -6.37 -33.51 -5.77
CA GLN A 45 -5.37 -32.44 -5.77
C GLN A 45 -6.00 -31.09 -6.08
N CYS A 46 -5.92 -30.20 -5.10
CA CYS A 46 -6.10 -28.76 -5.21
C CYS A 46 -4.79 -28.19 -4.68
N GLU A 47 -3.94 -27.62 -5.52
CA GLU A 47 -2.93 -26.64 -5.08
C GLU A 47 -2.67 -25.64 -6.21
N TRP A 48 -2.90 -24.38 -5.84
CA TRP A 48 -2.53 -23.18 -6.57
C TRP A 48 -1.07 -22.88 -6.25
N SER A 49 -0.21 -22.79 -7.26
CA SER A 49 1.10 -22.15 -7.14
C SER A 49 1.27 -21.10 -8.22
N GLU A 50 1.69 -19.93 -7.76
CA GLU A 50 1.68 -18.60 -8.34
C GLU A 50 2.56 -18.36 -9.59
N TYR A 51 1.93 -17.64 -10.53
CA TYR A 51 2.41 -16.57 -11.43
C TYR A 51 3.58 -16.73 -12.43
N CYS A 52 3.35 -16.06 -13.58
CA CYS A 52 4.29 -15.56 -14.60
C CYS A 52 4.77 -16.58 -15.66
N SER A 53 4.35 -16.44 -16.91
CA SER A 53 4.78 -15.32 -17.74
C SER A 53 3.87 -15.07 -18.96
N THR A 54 3.72 -13.78 -19.25
CA THR A 54 3.36 -13.12 -20.53
C THR A 54 1.98 -13.36 -21.16
N THR A 55 1.37 -12.21 -21.53
CA THR A 55 0.11 -12.00 -22.28
C THR A 55 -1.20 -12.24 -21.51
N THR A 56 -1.44 -11.33 -20.58
CA THR A 56 -2.64 -11.19 -19.74
C THR A 56 -3.93 -10.98 -20.54
N THR A 57 -4.88 -11.90 -20.38
CA THR A 57 -6.32 -11.66 -20.58
C THR A 57 -7.05 -12.13 -19.32
N HIS A 58 -7.42 -11.20 -18.45
CA HIS A 58 -8.10 -11.48 -17.18
C HIS A 58 -9.61 -11.67 -17.39
N CYS A 59 -10.17 -12.77 -16.88
CA CYS A 59 -11.61 -13.02 -16.85
C CYS A 59 -12.27 -12.35 -15.63
N SER A 60 -13.48 -11.82 -15.81
CA SER A 60 -14.26 -11.12 -14.77
C SER A 60 -14.80 -12.10 -13.70
N PRO A 61 -14.72 -11.78 -12.39
CA PRO A 61 -15.27 -12.63 -11.32
C PRO A 61 -16.75 -12.96 -11.51
N VAL A 62 -17.54 -12.04 -12.07
CA VAL A 62 -18.95 -12.26 -12.37
C VAL A 62 -19.15 -13.35 -13.42
N VAL A 63 -18.24 -13.49 -14.39
CA VAL A 63 -18.33 -14.52 -15.44
C VAL A 63 -17.98 -15.90 -14.88
N GLU A 64 -16.99 -15.97 -13.99
CA GLU A 64 -16.61 -17.22 -13.31
C GLU A 64 -17.68 -17.66 -12.30
N ASP A 65 -18.25 -16.69 -11.55
CA ASP A 65 -19.41 -16.92 -10.70
C ASP A 65 -20.60 -17.43 -11.51
N LEU A 66 -20.83 -16.96 -12.74
CA LEU A 66 -22.00 -17.35 -13.54
C LEU A 66 -21.90 -18.73 -14.20
N ARG A 67 -20.68 -19.24 -14.46
CA ARG A 67 -20.45 -20.56 -15.12
C ARG A 67 -20.87 -21.75 -14.26
N GLN A 68 -20.81 -21.62 -12.94
CA GLN A 68 -21.23 -22.66 -11.98
C GLN A 68 -22.76 -22.81 -11.88
N TYR A 69 -23.57 -21.93 -12.47
CA TYR A 69 -25.02 -21.90 -12.28
C TYR A 69 -25.87 -22.51 -13.42
N PHE A 70 -25.24 -23.07 -14.46
CA PHE A 70 -25.95 -23.71 -15.58
C PHE A 70 -25.61 -25.21 -15.70
N PRO A 71 -26.18 -26.10 -14.84
CA PRO A 71 -26.22 -27.51 -15.19
C PRO A 71 -27.10 -27.72 -16.44
N PRO A 72 -26.93 -28.80 -17.22
CA PRO A 72 -27.77 -29.06 -18.38
C PRO A 72 -29.23 -29.13 -17.94
N LEU A 73 -30.09 -28.33 -18.58
CA LEU A 73 -31.55 -28.37 -18.40
C LEU A 73 -32.03 -29.80 -18.67
N LYS A 74 -32.20 -30.60 -17.60
CA LYS A 74 -32.80 -31.92 -17.72
C LYS A 74 -34.29 -31.71 -17.94
N GLY A 75 -34.72 -31.95 -19.17
CA GLY A 75 -36.12 -31.92 -19.57
C GLY A 75 -36.98 -32.68 -18.56
N ASN A 76 -37.99 -31.98 -18.03
CA ASN A 76 -39.09 -32.38 -17.13
C ASN A 76 -39.34 -31.37 -15.98
N GLN A 77 -38.54 -30.31 -15.82
CA GLN A 77 -38.86 -29.19 -14.92
C GLN A 77 -39.54 -28.03 -15.66
N VAL A 78 -40.69 -28.27 -16.29
CA VAL A 78 -41.66 -27.19 -16.55
C VAL A 78 -42.46 -26.98 -15.27
N GLY A 79 -41.76 -26.40 -14.31
CA GLY A 79 -42.22 -25.95 -12.98
C GLY A 79 -41.32 -24.82 -12.47
N SER A 80 -40.54 -24.20 -13.37
CA SER A 80 -39.69 -23.05 -13.05
C SER A 80 -40.52 -21.78 -13.17
N ASP A 81 -40.34 -20.85 -12.24
CA ASP A 81 -40.87 -19.48 -12.24
C ASP A 81 -40.30 -18.59 -13.37
N GLY A 82 -39.84 -19.20 -14.47
CA GLY A 82 -39.18 -18.56 -15.60
C GLY A 82 -37.79 -18.01 -15.32
N ARG A 83 -37.27 -18.15 -14.08
CA ARG A 83 -35.95 -17.66 -13.68
C ARG A 83 -34.81 -18.09 -14.59
N PRO A 84 -34.58 -19.40 -14.83
CA PRO A 84 -33.41 -19.82 -15.61
C PRO A 84 -33.43 -19.26 -17.04
N LEU A 85 -34.62 -19.11 -17.63
CA LEU A 85 -34.79 -18.59 -18.99
C LEU A 85 -34.53 -17.09 -19.07
N LEU A 86 -34.99 -16.31 -18.10
CA LEU A 86 -34.72 -14.87 -18.05
C LEU A 86 -33.22 -14.60 -17.88
N TYR A 87 -32.54 -15.34 -17.00
CA TYR A 87 -31.09 -15.21 -16.82
C TYR A 87 -30.31 -15.68 -18.06
N ALA A 88 -30.74 -16.76 -18.71
CA ALA A 88 -30.12 -17.21 -19.96
C ALA A 88 -30.25 -16.15 -21.06
N ALA A 89 -31.39 -15.48 -21.18
CA ALA A 89 -31.58 -14.38 -22.12
C ALA A 89 -30.67 -13.18 -21.80
N CYS A 90 -30.61 -12.76 -20.53
CA CYS A 90 -29.76 -11.64 -20.10
C CYS A 90 -28.27 -11.95 -20.33
N LEU A 91 -27.83 -13.16 -19.99
CA LEU A 91 -26.45 -13.62 -20.17
C LEU A 91 -26.09 -13.74 -21.66
N GLY A 92 -27.01 -14.27 -22.47
CA GLY A 92 -26.84 -14.37 -23.91
C GLY A 92 -26.60 -12.99 -24.54
N LEU A 93 -27.33 -11.96 -24.11
CA LEU A 93 -27.11 -10.59 -24.54
C LEU A 93 -25.76 -10.04 -24.06
N LEU A 94 -25.44 -10.20 -22.77
CA LEU A 94 -24.18 -9.74 -22.17
C LEU A 94 -22.94 -10.33 -22.85
N LEU A 95 -22.98 -11.60 -23.23
CA LEU A 95 -21.85 -12.30 -23.85
C LEU A 95 -21.81 -12.17 -25.38
N SER A 96 -22.79 -11.50 -25.99
CA SER A 96 -22.89 -11.39 -27.44
C SER A 96 -21.90 -10.38 -28.03
N ASP A 97 -21.39 -10.66 -29.23
CA ASP A 97 -20.51 -9.76 -29.96
C ASP A 97 -21.32 -8.64 -30.64
N ARG A 98 -21.07 -7.40 -30.24
CA ARG A 98 -21.70 -6.20 -30.79
C ARG A 98 -21.26 -5.88 -32.22
N ALA A 99 -20.16 -6.44 -32.72
CA ALA A 99 -19.64 -6.13 -34.06
C ALA A 99 -20.33 -6.90 -35.20
N LYS A 100 -21.10 -7.96 -34.89
CA LYS A 100 -21.76 -8.83 -35.89
C LYS A 100 -23.27 -8.59 -35.95
N MET A 101 -23.70 -7.38 -36.32
CA MET A 101 -25.12 -6.99 -36.33
C MET A 101 -25.84 -7.14 -37.68
N ASP A 102 -25.22 -7.75 -38.70
CA ASP A 102 -25.85 -7.92 -40.01
C ASP A 102 -26.83 -9.11 -40.01
N GLY A 103 -28.11 -8.84 -39.74
CA GLY A 103 -29.19 -9.84 -39.83
C GLY A 103 -30.53 -9.40 -39.21
N ILE A 104 -31.62 -10.10 -39.56
CA ILE A 104 -32.99 -9.85 -39.05
C ILE A 104 -33.12 -10.26 -37.55
N HIS A 105 -32.28 -11.17 -37.07
CA HIS A 105 -32.26 -11.65 -35.69
C HIS A 105 -30.92 -11.30 -35.01
N THR A 106 -30.86 -10.12 -34.40
CA THR A 106 -29.73 -9.69 -33.56
C THR A 106 -29.84 -10.23 -32.13
N PRO A 107 -28.75 -10.30 -31.36
CA PRO A 107 -28.80 -10.67 -29.95
C PRO A 107 -29.78 -9.82 -29.12
N LEU A 108 -29.85 -8.52 -29.41
CA LEU A 108 -30.80 -7.60 -28.78
C LEU A 108 -32.25 -7.95 -29.14
N SER A 109 -32.56 -8.16 -30.43
CA SER A 109 -33.92 -8.54 -30.84
C SER A 109 -34.35 -9.90 -30.30
N THR A 110 -33.39 -10.83 -30.15
CA THR A 110 -33.59 -12.16 -29.57
C THR A 110 -33.89 -12.05 -28.08
N TYR A 111 -33.08 -11.28 -27.34
CA TYR A 111 -33.32 -10.97 -25.94
C TYR A 111 -34.71 -10.34 -25.74
N LEU A 112 -35.05 -9.30 -26.49
CA LEU A 112 -36.35 -8.62 -26.37
C LEU A 112 -37.51 -9.57 -26.61
N SER A 113 -37.42 -10.43 -27.63
CA SER A 113 -38.48 -11.41 -27.95
C SER A 113 -38.68 -12.40 -26.80
N ILE A 114 -37.59 -12.94 -26.24
CA ILE A 114 -37.66 -13.90 -25.13
C ILE A 114 -38.15 -13.20 -23.86
N ALA A 115 -37.51 -12.08 -23.48
CA ALA A 115 -37.80 -11.39 -22.23
C ALA A 115 -39.24 -10.88 -22.20
N LEU A 116 -39.74 -10.25 -23.27
CA LEU A 116 -41.12 -9.76 -23.32
C LEU A 116 -42.12 -10.92 -23.24
N PHE A 117 -41.89 -12.03 -23.91
CA PHE A 117 -42.74 -13.22 -23.77
C PHE A 117 -42.77 -13.74 -22.33
N LEU A 118 -41.60 -13.89 -21.68
CA LEU A 118 -41.52 -14.35 -20.29
C LEU A 118 -42.24 -13.40 -19.32
N LEU A 119 -42.10 -12.09 -19.51
CA LEU A 119 -42.64 -11.08 -18.60
C LEU A 119 -44.15 -10.84 -18.84
N ASP A 120 -44.59 -10.80 -20.10
CA ASP A 120 -45.97 -10.45 -20.45
C ASP A 120 -46.91 -11.66 -20.45
N GLU A 121 -46.48 -12.78 -21.06
CA GLU A 121 -47.34 -13.96 -21.23
C GLU A 121 -47.20 -14.93 -20.05
N LEU A 122 -45.99 -15.06 -19.50
CA LEU A 122 -45.73 -15.97 -18.37
C LEU A 122 -45.66 -15.27 -17.00
N HIS A 123 -45.83 -13.94 -16.97
CA HIS A 123 -45.82 -13.12 -15.76
C HIS A 123 -44.60 -13.39 -14.85
N VAL A 124 -43.46 -13.67 -15.47
CA VAL A 124 -42.20 -13.91 -14.78
C VAL A 124 -41.80 -12.64 -14.00
N ASN A 125 -41.44 -12.80 -12.73
CA ASN A 125 -41.03 -11.65 -11.93
C ASN A 125 -39.67 -11.11 -12.44
N PRO A 126 -39.59 -9.85 -12.91
CA PRO A 126 -38.34 -9.28 -13.42
C PRO A 126 -37.29 -9.03 -12.33
N ASN A 127 -37.70 -9.06 -11.06
CA ASN A 127 -36.86 -8.81 -9.88
C ASN A 127 -36.39 -10.10 -9.19
N GLN A 128 -36.70 -11.27 -9.74
CA GLN A 128 -36.30 -12.54 -9.15
C GLN A 128 -34.77 -12.66 -9.05
N PRO A 129 -34.19 -12.80 -7.86
CA PRO A 129 -32.74 -12.90 -7.71
C PRO A 129 -32.23 -14.30 -8.07
N THR A 130 -30.92 -14.44 -8.30
CA THR A 130 -30.28 -15.76 -8.35
C THR A 130 -30.45 -16.47 -6.99
N LEU A 131 -30.78 -17.77 -6.98
CA LEU A 131 -30.99 -18.53 -5.71
C LEU A 131 -30.03 -19.72 -5.53
N THR A 132 -29.11 -19.95 -6.45
CA THR A 132 -28.18 -21.08 -6.36
C THR A 132 -27.28 -20.91 -5.13
N GLN A 133 -26.89 -22.02 -4.49
CA GLN A 133 -25.96 -21.98 -3.37
C GLN A 133 -24.66 -21.29 -3.79
N GLY A 134 -24.23 -20.31 -3.00
CA GLY A 134 -23.09 -19.44 -3.32
C GLY A 134 -23.36 -18.35 -4.36
N ALA A 135 -24.62 -18.12 -4.75
CA ALA A 135 -24.99 -16.95 -5.54
C ALA A 135 -25.30 -15.76 -4.63
N CYS A 136 -24.87 -14.57 -5.06
CA CYS A 136 -25.06 -13.32 -4.33
C CYS A 136 -26.49 -12.74 -4.45
N LEU A 137 -27.54 -13.53 -4.71
CA LEU A 137 -28.91 -13.01 -4.89
C LEU A 137 -29.03 -11.87 -5.91
N ARG A 138 -28.27 -11.95 -7.01
CA ARG A 138 -28.15 -10.88 -8.01
C ARG A 138 -29.41 -10.76 -8.86
N PRO A 139 -30.09 -9.61 -8.94
CA PRO A 139 -31.22 -9.39 -9.85
C PRO A 139 -30.83 -9.45 -11.35
N PRO A 140 -31.77 -9.74 -12.27
CA PRO A 140 -31.48 -9.85 -13.71
C PRO A 140 -30.99 -8.53 -14.32
N LEU A 141 -31.50 -7.40 -13.82
CA LEU A 141 -31.18 -6.07 -14.34
C LEU A 141 -29.68 -5.73 -14.25
N HIS A 142 -28.93 -6.27 -13.27
CA HIS A 142 -27.48 -6.08 -13.16
C HIS A 142 -26.73 -6.61 -14.39
N LEU A 143 -27.17 -7.73 -14.96
CA LEU A 143 -26.54 -8.31 -16.15
C LEU A 143 -26.80 -7.44 -17.40
N LEU A 144 -27.99 -6.84 -17.49
CA LEU A 144 -28.34 -5.96 -18.61
C LEU A 144 -27.68 -4.59 -18.48
N ALA A 145 -27.59 -4.05 -17.27
CA ALA A 145 -26.86 -2.81 -17.01
C ALA A 145 -25.39 -2.94 -17.42
N ARG A 146 -24.78 -4.09 -17.12
CA ARG A 146 -23.42 -4.44 -17.55
C ARG A 146 -23.30 -4.64 -19.06
N SER A 147 -24.33 -5.18 -19.70
CA SER A 147 -24.33 -5.34 -21.16
C SER A 147 -24.40 -4.02 -21.91
N CYS A 148 -24.78 -2.92 -21.23
CA CYS A 148 -24.83 -1.56 -21.75
C CYS A 148 -25.77 -1.39 -22.96
N HIS A 149 -26.87 -2.13 -23.02
CA HIS A 149 -27.88 -2.01 -24.09
C HIS A 149 -29.09 -1.20 -23.59
N PRO A 150 -29.21 0.11 -23.92
CA PRO A 150 -30.26 0.98 -23.41
C PRO A 150 -31.66 0.41 -23.63
N SER A 151 -31.95 -0.11 -24.83
CA SER A 151 -33.27 -0.65 -25.16
C SER A 151 -33.62 -1.90 -24.34
N ALA A 152 -32.64 -2.74 -24.01
CA ALA A 152 -32.87 -3.92 -23.18
C ALA A 152 -33.13 -3.53 -21.72
N VAL A 153 -32.34 -2.57 -21.20
CA VAL A 153 -32.52 -2.02 -19.85
C VAL A 153 -33.88 -1.32 -19.74
N HIS A 154 -34.21 -0.44 -20.68
CA HIS A 154 -35.49 0.25 -20.74
C HIS A 154 -36.68 -0.71 -20.81
N ALA A 155 -36.59 -1.76 -21.64
CA ALA A 155 -37.64 -2.77 -21.75
C ALA A 155 -37.88 -3.48 -20.41
N LEU A 156 -36.82 -3.91 -19.71
CA LEU A 156 -36.97 -4.60 -18.43
C LEU A 156 -37.50 -3.67 -17.32
N ILE A 157 -37.04 -2.40 -17.28
CA ILE A 157 -37.54 -1.35 -16.37
C ILE A 157 -39.04 -1.08 -16.61
N THR A 158 -39.47 -0.94 -17.87
CA THR A 158 -40.88 -0.75 -18.25
C THR A 158 -41.76 -1.92 -17.79
N LYS A 159 -41.18 -3.11 -17.64
CA LYS A 159 -41.85 -4.29 -17.08
C LYS A 159 -41.73 -4.40 -15.56
N ARG A 160 -41.49 -3.30 -14.85
CA ARG A 160 -41.40 -3.18 -13.38
C ARG A 160 -40.16 -3.83 -12.76
N ALA A 161 -39.05 -3.92 -13.50
CA ALA A 161 -37.77 -4.16 -12.84
C ALA A 161 -37.37 -2.97 -11.98
N ASN A 162 -36.95 -3.24 -10.76
CA ASN A 162 -36.52 -2.25 -9.79
C ASN A 162 -35.00 -2.01 -9.96
N PRO A 163 -34.56 -0.83 -10.44
CA PRO A 163 -33.14 -0.50 -10.60
C PRO A 163 -32.39 -0.30 -9.28
N TYR A 164 -33.11 -0.22 -8.16
CA TYR A 164 -32.59 0.07 -6.83
C TYR A 164 -32.21 -1.19 -6.04
N LEU A 165 -32.50 -2.38 -6.57
CA LEU A 165 -32.19 -3.62 -5.87
C LEU A 165 -30.68 -3.84 -5.77
N LYS A 166 -30.24 -4.18 -4.57
CA LYS A 166 -28.88 -4.63 -4.29
C LYS A 166 -28.83 -6.15 -4.27
N ASP A 167 -27.72 -6.70 -4.76
CA ASP A 167 -27.38 -8.09 -4.50
C ASP A 167 -26.86 -8.24 -3.04
N LYS A 168 -26.65 -9.47 -2.56
CA LYS A 168 -26.14 -9.75 -1.19
C LYS A 168 -24.73 -9.21 -0.93
N GLU A 169 -23.97 -8.90 -1.98
CA GLU A 169 -22.66 -8.26 -1.89
C GLU A 169 -22.78 -6.71 -1.99
N GLY A 170 -24.01 -6.19 -2.06
CA GLY A 170 -24.31 -4.75 -2.12
C GLY A 170 -24.20 -4.13 -3.52
N TRP A 171 -24.02 -4.93 -4.58
CA TRP A 171 -23.92 -4.40 -5.93
C TRP A 171 -25.25 -3.87 -6.43
N THR A 172 -25.22 -2.72 -7.09
CA THR A 172 -26.36 -2.15 -7.82
C THR A 172 -26.20 -2.33 -9.34
N ALA A 173 -27.30 -2.20 -10.08
CA ALA A 173 -27.25 -2.14 -11.54
C ALA A 173 -26.40 -0.96 -12.04
N LEU A 174 -26.41 0.17 -11.31
CA LEU A 174 -25.60 1.34 -11.62
C LEU A 174 -24.09 1.04 -11.56
N MET A 175 -23.63 0.35 -10.50
CA MET A 175 -22.24 -0.10 -10.38
C MET A 175 -21.87 -1.06 -11.51
N ALA A 176 -22.75 -2.01 -11.84
CA ALA A 176 -22.53 -2.99 -12.89
C ALA A 176 -22.31 -2.33 -14.27
N CYS A 177 -23.02 -1.23 -14.56
CA CYS A 177 -22.81 -0.41 -15.76
C CYS A 177 -21.47 0.34 -15.76
N CYS A 178 -20.95 0.70 -14.59
CA CYS A 178 -19.72 1.49 -14.44
C CYS A 178 -18.44 0.66 -14.39
N MET A 179 -18.51 -0.67 -14.39
CA MET A 179 -17.33 -1.53 -14.23
C MET A 179 -16.24 -1.27 -15.30
N PRO A 180 -14.96 -1.23 -14.91
CA PRO A 180 -13.85 -0.84 -15.80
C PRO A 180 -13.52 -1.91 -16.85
N ASP A 181 -13.91 -3.16 -16.64
CA ASP A 181 -13.63 -4.29 -17.53
C ASP A 181 -14.58 -4.37 -18.74
N ILE A 182 -15.56 -3.46 -18.83
CA ILE A 182 -16.47 -3.37 -19.96
C ILE A 182 -15.73 -2.76 -21.17
N VAL A 183 -15.43 -3.61 -22.15
CA VAL A 183 -14.85 -3.21 -23.43
C VAL A 183 -15.93 -3.26 -24.50
N LEU A 184 -16.46 -2.09 -24.88
CA LEU A 184 -17.47 -1.99 -25.93
C LEU A 184 -16.82 -1.69 -27.28
N LYS A 185 -17.24 -2.40 -28.32
CA LYS A 185 -16.81 -2.19 -29.71
C LYS A 185 -17.99 -1.73 -30.56
N GLY A 186 -17.75 -0.79 -31.47
CA GLY A 186 -18.75 -0.21 -32.38
C GLY A 186 -18.96 1.29 -32.15
N ASP A 187 -19.37 1.99 -33.21
CA ASP A 187 -19.38 3.47 -33.27
C ASP A 187 -20.25 4.14 -32.20
N ASN A 188 -21.32 3.47 -31.74
CA ASN A 188 -22.27 4.01 -30.76
C ASN A 188 -22.06 3.51 -29.32
N ALA A 189 -21.07 2.65 -29.08
CA ALA A 189 -21.08 1.86 -27.86
C ALA A 189 -20.83 2.67 -26.57
N SER A 190 -20.05 3.76 -26.65
CA SER A 190 -19.88 4.70 -25.53
C SER A 190 -21.18 5.47 -25.23
N ASN A 191 -21.94 5.84 -26.28
CA ASN A 191 -23.23 6.52 -26.12
C ASN A 191 -24.27 5.59 -25.51
N ASP A 192 -24.32 4.33 -25.95
CA ASP A 192 -25.19 3.31 -25.37
C ASP A 192 -24.92 3.11 -23.87
N ARG A 193 -23.65 3.12 -23.46
CA ARG A 193 -23.29 2.99 -22.04
C ARG A 193 -23.74 4.21 -21.24
N LEU A 194 -23.54 5.41 -21.77
CA LEU A 194 -23.99 6.65 -21.14
C LEU A 194 -25.53 6.71 -21.03
N GLU A 195 -26.25 6.33 -22.07
CA GLU A 195 -27.72 6.28 -22.08
C GLU A 195 -28.23 5.21 -21.09
N THR A 196 -27.56 4.04 -21.03
CA THR A 196 -27.86 3.01 -20.03
C THR A 196 -27.70 3.56 -18.61
N LEU A 197 -26.63 4.29 -18.33
CA LEU A 197 -26.40 4.93 -17.03
C LEU A 197 -27.51 5.94 -16.71
N GLN A 198 -27.88 6.79 -17.66
CA GLN A 198 -28.93 7.79 -17.49
C GLN A 198 -30.31 7.17 -17.23
N LEU A 199 -30.64 6.06 -17.89
CA LEU A 199 -31.87 5.30 -17.61
C LEU A 199 -31.90 4.77 -16.18
N LEU A 200 -30.77 4.25 -15.68
CA LEU A 200 -30.66 3.73 -14.31
C LEU A 200 -30.69 4.84 -13.24
N LEU A 201 -30.17 6.03 -13.55
CA LEU A 201 -30.23 7.21 -12.66
C LEU A 201 -31.65 7.77 -12.55
N LYS A 202 -32.37 7.88 -13.67
CA LYS A 202 -33.77 8.37 -13.69
C LYS A 202 -34.73 7.42 -12.97
N GLY A 203 -34.50 6.10 -13.09
CA GLY A 203 -35.38 5.09 -12.50
C GLY A 203 -36.77 5.04 -13.15
N CYS A 204 -37.70 4.27 -12.57
CA CYS A 204 -39.11 4.32 -12.96
C CYS A 204 -39.77 5.53 -12.30
N ASP A 205 -40.41 6.39 -13.09
CA ASP A 205 -41.37 7.41 -12.61
C ASP A 205 -42.64 6.73 -12.05
N ASP A 206 -42.51 5.94 -10.98
CA ASP A 206 -43.64 5.28 -10.33
C ASP A 206 -43.88 5.97 -8.97
N GLU A 207 -45.00 6.70 -8.86
CA GLU A 207 -45.43 7.44 -7.67
C GLU A 207 -45.62 6.54 -6.41
N ASN A 208 -45.47 5.22 -6.55
CA ASN A 208 -45.61 4.21 -5.50
C ASN A 208 -44.29 3.51 -5.11
N ASN A 209 -43.12 3.99 -5.57
CA ASN A 209 -41.84 3.35 -5.29
C ASN A 209 -41.12 4.02 -4.11
N ASP A 210 -41.15 3.37 -2.94
CA ASP A 210 -40.55 3.84 -1.68
C ASP A 210 -38.99 3.84 -1.66
N GLY A 211 -38.32 3.66 -2.80
CA GLY A 211 -36.86 3.72 -2.89
C GLY A 211 -36.43 4.53 -4.10
N ALA A 212 -35.59 5.56 -3.90
CA ALA A 212 -34.87 6.23 -4.98
C ALA A 212 -33.48 5.57 -5.15
N THR A 213 -32.92 5.56 -6.37
CA THR A 213 -31.50 5.17 -6.58
C THR A 213 -30.68 6.10 -5.72
N ASN A 214 -30.03 5.58 -4.69
CA ASN A 214 -28.95 6.33 -4.08
C ASN A 214 -27.70 6.07 -4.90
N VAL A 215 -27.29 7.07 -5.70
CA VAL A 215 -26.07 7.03 -6.52
C VAL A 215 -24.81 6.70 -5.70
N ASN A 216 -24.87 6.98 -4.39
CA ASN A 216 -23.82 6.77 -3.40
C ASN A 216 -23.91 5.44 -2.65
N ASP A 217 -24.80 4.55 -3.07
CA ASP A 217 -24.79 3.18 -2.58
C ASP A 217 -23.42 2.55 -2.79
N THR A 218 -22.99 1.76 -1.80
CA THR A 218 -21.73 1.04 -1.82
C THR A 218 -21.94 -0.47 -1.84
N ASN A 219 -21.09 -1.20 -2.55
CA ASN A 219 -20.94 -2.63 -2.34
C ASN A 219 -20.21 -2.93 -1.02
N TYR A 220 -20.01 -4.20 -0.69
CA TYR A 220 -19.37 -4.61 0.57
C TYR A 220 -17.91 -4.13 0.71
N CYS A 221 -17.26 -3.76 -0.40
CA CYS A 221 -15.92 -3.16 -0.43
C CYS A 221 -15.95 -1.62 -0.34
N GLY A 222 -17.12 -1.00 -0.14
CA GLY A 222 -17.24 0.45 -0.08
C GLY A 222 -17.17 1.14 -1.47
N TYR A 223 -17.19 0.38 -2.57
CA TYR A 223 -17.16 0.98 -3.91
C TYR A 223 -18.54 1.48 -4.30
N THR A 224 -18.58 2.70 -4.83
CA THR A 224 -19.75 3.30 -5.48
C THR A 224 -19.67 3.16 -6.99
N ALA A 225 -20.72 3.53 -7.72
CA ALA A 225 -20.66 3.62 -9.18
C ALA A 225 -19.57 4.61 -9.65
N LEU A 226 -19.37 5.71 -8.93
CA LEU A 226 -18.34 6.72 -9.23
C LEU A 226 -16.93 6.14 -9.10
N HIS A 227 -16.64 5.35 -8.05
CA HIS A 227 -15.35 4.68 -7.92
C HIS A 227 -15.01 3.78 -9.11
N TYR A 228 -15.98 3.02 -9.63
CA TYR A 228 -15.77 2.18 -10.83
C TYR A 228 -15.58 3.00 -12.10
N ALA A 229 -16.32 4.10 -12.26
CA ALA A 229 -16.12 5.03 -13.37
C ALA A 229 -14.71 5.67 -13.33
N CYS A 230 -14.24 6.02 -12.13
CA CYS A 230 -12.88 6.49 -11.86
C CYS A 230 -11.82 5.43 -12.19
N GLU A 231 -12.00 4.18 -11.77
CA GLU A 231 -11.09 3.07 -12.07
C GLU A 231 -10.99 2.80 -13.59
N GLY A 232 -12.08 2.99 -14.32
CA GLY A 232 -12.12 2.87 -15.77
C GLY A 232 -11.62 4.09 -16.54
N LEU A 233 -11.23 5.18 -15.84
CA LEU A 233 -10.91 6.49 -16.43
C LEU A 233 -11.99 6.99 -17.40
N ASN A 234 -13.26 6.67 -17.14
CA ASN A 234 -14.35 6.97 -18.05
C ASN A 234 -14.95 8.35 -17.74
N TYR A 235 -14.35 9.37 -18.35
CA TYR A 235 -14.74 10.78 -18.21
C TYR A 235 -16.26 11.02 -18.36
N GLN A 236 -16.91 10.40 -19.34
CA GLN A 236 -18.34 10.63 -19.61
C GLN A 236 -19.23 10.09 -18.48
N LEU A 237 -18.89 8.93 -17.92
CA LEU A 237 -19.64 8.35 -16.80
C LEU A 237 -19.39 9.12 -15.51
N ILE A 238 -18.14 9.53 -15.26
CA ILE A 238 -17.79 10.38 -14.11
C ILE A 238 -18.61 11.68 -14.16
N GLN A 239 -18.64 12.35 -15.32
CA GLN A 239 -19.42 13.57 -15.50
C GLN A 239 -20.90 13.35 -15.22
N CYS A 240 -21.51 12.33 -15.84
CA CYS A 240 -22.92 12.01 -15.65
C CYS A 240 -23.25 11.70 -14.18
N LEU A 241 -22.43 10.89 -13.50
CA LEU A 241 -22.63 10.56 -12.09
C LEU A 241 -22.54 11.81 -11.19
N LEU A 242 -21.60 12.71 -11.45
CA LEU A 242 -21.41 13.93 -10.65
C LEU A 242 -22.49 14.99 -10.92
N GLU A 243 -22.81 15.24 -12.19
CA GLU A 243 -23.68 16.35 -12.61
C GLU A 243 -25.16 15.96 -12.63
N ASP A 244 -25.50 14.81 -13.22
CA ASP A 244 -26.89 14.35 -13.35
C ASP A 244 -27.31 13.49 -12.15
N GLY A 245 -26.37 12.70 -11.58
CA GLY A 245 -26.63 11.79 -10.48
C GLY A 245 -26.46 12.39 -9.08
N GLY A 246 -25.68 13.46 -8.93
CA GLY A 246 -25.33 14.04 -7.62
C GLY A 246 -24.41 13.14 -6.78
N ALA A 247 -23.51 12.39 -7.43
CA ALA A 247 -22.58 11.48 -6.76
C ALA A 247 -21.62 12.22 -5.83
N ASP A 248 -21.36 11.61 -4.69
CA ASP A 248 -20.47 12.10 -3.66
C ASP A 248 -19.04 11.63 -3.90
N ALA A 249 -18.22 12.51 -4.47
CA ALA A 249 -16.80 12.27 -4.73
C ALA A 249 -15.90 12.26 -3.47
N THR A 250 -16.45 12.53 -2.28
CA THR A 250 -15.71 12.50 -1.01
C THR A 250 -15.74 11.13 -0.33
N LEU A 251 -16.60 10.22 -0.80
CA LEU A 251 -16.67 8.87 -0.26
C LEU A 251 -15.37 8.11 -0.53
N ARG A 252 -15.06 7.21 0.40
CA ARG A 252 -13.88 6.35 0.35
C ARG A 252 -14.29 4.89 0.42
N THR A 253 -13.50 4.03 -0.21
CA THR A 253 -13.69 2.58 -0.12
C THR A 253 -13.37 2.09 1.30
N VAL A 254 -13.67 0.81 1.62
CA VAL A 254 -13.26 0.23 2.92
C VAL A 254 -11.74 0.14 3.09
N TRP A 255 -11.00 0.34 1.99
CA TRP A 255 -9.55 0.42 1.97
C TRP A 255 -9.04 1.84 2.14
N GLY A 256 -9.92 2.84 2.28
CA GLY A 256 -9.54 4.24 2.38
C GLY A 256 -9.22 4.93 1.06
N GLN A 257 -9.46 4.30 -0.09
CA GLN A 257 -9.19 4.96 -1.38
C GLN A 257 -10.26 5.99 -1.71
N SER A 258 -9.84 7.20 -2.07
CA SER A 258 -10.73 8.22 -2.65
C SER A 258 -10.94 8.00 -4.15
N CYS A 259 -11.92 8.69 -4.73
CA CYS A 259 -12.11 8.71 -6.19
C CYS A 259 -10.84 9.20 -6.93
N ILE A 260 -10.14 10.19 -6.37
CA ILE A 260 -8.90 10.74 -6.96
C ILE A 260 -7.74 9.77 -6.79
N GLY A 261 -7.60 9.13 -5.63
CA GLY A 261 -6.59 8.10 -5.40
C GLY A 261 -6.75 6.92 -6.36
N ILE A 262 -7.99 6.48 -6.62
CA ILE A 262 -8.28 5.48 -7.65
C ILE A 262 -7.83 5.98 -9.03
N ILE A 263 -8.18 7.19 -9.46
CA ILE A 263 -7.75 7.73 -10.76
C ILE A 263 -6.22 7.72 -10.89
N ARG A 264 -5.51 8.21 -9.87
CA ARG A 264 -4.04 8.26 -9.85
C ARG A 264 -3.41 6.88 -9.98
N SER A 265 -3.99 5.85 -9.35
CA SER A 265 -3.50 4.47 -9.45
C SER A 265 -3.61 3.88 -10.86
N GLN A 266 -4.43 4.47 -11.73
CA GLN A 266 -4.63 4.05 -13.11
C GLN A 266 -3.80 4.86 -14.12
N SER A 267 -2.98 5.79 -13.66
CA SER A 267 -2.16 6.67 -14.52
C SER A 267 -1.24 5.91 -15.48
N HIS A 268 -0.73 4.74 -15.07
CA HIS A 268 0.06 3.84 -15.90
C HIS A 268 -0.68 3.32 -17.15
N LYS A 269 -2.02 3.33 -17.15
CA LYS A 269 -2.84 2.92 -18.32
C LYS A 269 -2.98 4.04 -19.34
N SER A 270 -3.23 5.27 -18.87
CA SER A 270 -3.36 6.47 -19.69
C SER A 270 -3.20 7.71 -18.82
N GLN A 271 -2.03 8.35 -18.91
CA GLN A 271 -1.74 9.56 -18.14
C GLN A 271 -2.64 10.73 -18.53
N GLU A 272 -2.97 10.85 -19.82
CA GLU A 272 -3.86 11.90 -20.34
C GLU A 272 -5.28 11.76 -19.77
N ASP A 273 -5.85 10.55 -19.83
CA ASP A 273 -7.21 10.31 -19.32
C ASP A 273 -7.26 10.43 -17.80
N ALA A 274 -6.23 9.98 -17.09
CA ALA A 274 -6.12 10.13 -15.65
C ALA A 274 -6.10 11.62 -15.24
N LEU A 275 -5.25 12.42 -15.88
CA LEU A 275 -5.18 13.87 -15.62
C LEU A 275 -6.52 14.56 -15.92
N LYS A 276 -7.17 14.18 -17.02
CA LYS A 276 -8.46 14.72 -17.42
C LYS A 276 -9.56 14.39 -16.41
N CYS A 277 -9.62 13.13 -15.94
CA CYS A 277 -10.59 12.68 -14.94
C CYS A 277 -10.32 13.31 -13.56
N GLU A 278 -9.07 13.34 -13.12
CA GLU A 278 -8.67 13.96 -11.84
C GLU A 278 -9.07 15.44 -11.81
N THR A 279 -8.76 16.17 -12.88
CA THR A 279 -9.12 17.59 -13.01
C THR A 279 -10.63 17.81 -12.91
N MET A 280 -11.45 16.94 -13.53
CA MET A 280 -12.91 17.04 -13.42
C MET A 280 -13.38 16.85 -11.98
N VAL A 281 -12.95 15.78 -11.31
CA VAL A 281 -13.38 15.46 -9.95
C VAL A 281 -12.97 16.58 -8.99
N MET A 282 -11.73 17.08 -9.11
CA MET A 282 -11.24 18.22 -8.34
C MET A 282 -12.08 19.48 -8.56
N SER A 283 -12.35 19.83 -9.83
CA SER A 283 -13.17 21.00 -10.19
C SER A 283 -14.59 20.90 -9.65
N HIS A 284 -15.17 19.70 -9.66
CA HIS A 284 -16.50 19.45 -9.10
C HIS A 284 -16.50 19.62 -7.58
N LEU A 285 -15.50 19.08 -6.87
CA LEU A 285 -15.35 19.24 -5.42
C LEU A 285 -15.16 20.72 -5.03
N GLU A 286 -14.43 21.49 -5.82
CA GLU A 286 -14.28 22.94 -5.62
C GLU A 286 -15.60 23.68 -5.85
N LYS A 287 -16.27 23.41 -6.97
CA LYS A 287 -17.58 24.02 -7.31
C LYS A 287 -18.65 23.76 -6.25
N THR A 288 -18.63 22.58 -5.63
CA THR A 288 -19.59 22.18 -4.58
C THR A 288 -19.16 22.60 -3.17
N GLY A 289 -17.99 23.21 -3.00
CA GLY A 289 -17.43 23.59 -1.70
C GLY A 289 -16.96 22.41 -0.83
N ARG A 290 -16.99 21.17 -1.37
CA ARG A 290 -16.65 19.95 -0.63
C ARG A 290 -15.15 19.69 -0.55
N MET A 291 -14.36 20.34 -1.40
CA MET A 291 -12.90 20.21 -1.43
C MET A 291 -12.25 20.46 -0.05
N GLU A 292 -12.72 21.45 0.69
CA GLU A 292 -12.15 21.82 1.99
C GLU A 292 -12.20 20.67 3.00
N SER A 293 -13.23 19.84 2.95
CA SER A 293 -13.41 18.72 3.87
C SER A 293 -12.46 17.55 3.65
N ILE A 294 -11.83 17.46 2.47
CA ILE A 294 -11.03 16.28 2.05
C ILE A 294 -9.61 16.67 1.58
N ARG A 295 -9.31 17.97 1.42
CA ARG A 295 -8.01 18.45 0.92
C ARG A 295 -6.81 17.86 1.67
N SER A 296 -6.85 17.85 3.00
CA SER A 296 -5.77 17.28 3.82
C SER A 296 -5.61 15.78 3.58
N PHE A 297 -6.73 15.06 3.40
CA PHE A 297 -6.72 13.64 3.10
C PHE A 297 -6.09 13.35 1.73
N LEU A 298 -6.45 14.11 0.69
CA LEU A 298 -5.91 13.92 -0.66
C LEU A 298 -4.40 14.15 -0.75
N GLU A 299 -3.86 15.05 0.06
CA GLU A 299 -2.42 15.31 0.11
C GLU A 299 -1.68 14.12 0.78
N GLU A 300 -2.22 13.62 1.89
CA GLU A 300 -1.64 12.47 2.58
C GLU A 300 -1.80 11.17 1.78
N GLU A 301 -2.91 10.99 1.07
CA GLU A 301 -3.13 9.86 0.15
C GLU A 301 -2.13 9.92 -1.01
N LYS A 302 -1.89 11.11 -1.57
CA LYS A 302 -0.88 11.31 -2.62
C LYS A 302 0.52 10.89 -2.13
N LYS A 303 0.92 11.31 -0.93
CA LYS A 303 2.18 10.92 -0.32
C LYS A 303 2.29 9.40 -0.16
N ALA A 304 1.23 8.75 0.33
CA ALA A 304 1.19 7.31 0.49
C ALA A 304 1.44 6.58 -0.83
N MET A 305 0.80 7.05 -1.92
CA MET A 305 0.99 6.50 -3.26
C MET A 305 2.42 6.72 -3.77
N VAL A 306 2.93 7.95 -3.70
CA VAL A 306 4.29 8.31 -4.16
C VAL A 306 5.36 7.47 -3.47
N VAL A 307 5.25 7.25 -2.16
CA VAL A 307 6.20 6.43 -1.41
C VAL A 307 6.12 4.96 -1.82
N MET A 308 4.94 4.42 -2.07
CA MET A 308 4.82 3.03 -2.52
C MET A 308 5.30 2.85 -3.96
N ASP A 309 5.06 3.81 -4.85
CA ASP A 309 5.64 3.80 -6.21
C ASP A 309 7.17 3.82 -6.15
N LEU A 310 7.77 4.66 -5.28
CA LEU A 310 9.21 4.65 -5.02
C LEU A 310 9.70 3.28 -4.55
N VAL A 311 8.98 2.65 -3.63
CA VAL A 311 9.34 1.31 -3.12
C VAL A 311 9.29 0.27 -4.24
N ASP A 312 8.18 0.19 -4.97
CA ASP A 312 7.92 -0.86 -5.95
C ASP A 312 8.74 -0.70 -7.23
N GLU A 313 8.91 0.54 -7.71
CA GLU A 313 9.57 0.83 -8.97
C GLU A 313 11.07 1.13 -8.83
N VAL A 314 11.54 1.54 -7.64
CA VAL A 314 12.94 1.97 -7.44
C VAL A 314 13.66 1.12 -6.41
N LEU A 315 13.18 1.06 -5.16
CA LEU A 315 13.95 0.48 -4.05
C LEU A 315 13.95 -1.05 -4.05
N ILE A 316 12.81 -1.70 -4.34
CA ILE A 316 12.73 -3.16 -4.48
C ILE A 316 13.62 -3.62 -5.64
N PRO A 317 13.56 -3.03 -6.84
CA PRO A 317 14.51 -3.34 -7.92
C PRO A 317 15.97 -3.13 -7.52
N ALA A 318 16.31 -2.03 -6.84
CA ALA A 318 17.67 -1.74 -6.41
C ALA A 318 18.20 -2.74 -5.36
N SER A 319 17.32 -3.25 -4.50
CA SER A 319 17.65 -4.25 -3.49
C SER A 319 17.92 -5.63 -4.08
N ARG A 320 17.35 -5.96 -5.24
CA ARG A 320 17.58 -7.25 -5.91
C ARG A 320 19.03 -7.38 -6.40
N ARG A 321 19.50 -8.61 -6.52
CA ARG A 321 20.87 -8.94 -6.93
C ARG A 321 20.93 -9.06 -8.47
N PRO A 322 21.93 -8.47 -9.16
CA PRO A 322 22.09 -8.65 -10.60
C PRO A 322 22.41 -10.11 -10.94
N GLU A 323 21.80 -10.65 -12.01
CA GLU A 323 22.01 -12.04 -12.46
C GLU A 323 23.47 -12.36 -12.87
N SER A 324 24.28 -11.33 -13.16
CA SER A 324 25.65 -11.46 -13.64
C SER A 324 26.73 -11.56 -12.55
N ASP A 325 26.38 -11.42 -11.27
CA ASP A 325 27.36 -11.31 -10.17
C ASP A 325 27.52 -12.64 -9.41
N SER A 326 28.64 -13.32 -9.65
CA SER A 326 29.00 -14.61 -9.01
C SER A 326 29.74 -14.46 -7.68
N SER A 327 30.06 -13.23 -7.25
CA SER A 327 30.73 -12.96 -5.98
C SER A 327 29.74 -13.00 -4.81
N SER A 328 30.09 -13.70 -3.73
CA SER A 328 29.24 -13.91 -2.53
C SER A 328 28.69 -12.58 -1.96
N GLY A 329 27.43 -12.59 -1.52
CA GLY A 329 26.64 -11.39 -1.26
C GLY A 329 27.25 -10.51 -0.17
N ASN A 330 27.66 -9.31 -0.55
CA ASN A 330 28.07 -8.28 0.38
C ASN A 330 26.87 -7.35 0.61
N VAL A 331 26.34 -7.31 1.84
CA VAL A 331 25.24 -6.43 2.27
C VAL A 331 25.53 -4.97 1.89
N ASP A 332 26.78 -4.56 2.02
CA ASP A 332 27.31 -3.26 1.64
C ASP A 332 27.12 -2.93 0.14
N ALA A 333 27.15 -3.92 -0.75
CA ALA A 333 26.86 -3.70 -2.18
C ALA A 333 25.35 -3.51 -2.45
N GLN A 334 24.48 -4.15 -1.66
CA GLN A 334 23.04 -3.95 -1.74
C GLN A 334 22.66 -2.57 -1.21
N ASP A 335 23.15 -2.20 -0.03
CA ASP A 335 22.89 -0.91 0.61
C ASP A 335 23.34 0.24 -0.32
N ARG A 336 24.51 0.14 -0.94
CA ARG A 336 24.96 1.12 -1.94
C ARG A 336 23.98 1.30 -3.11
N ARG A 337 23.47 0.21 -3.69
CA ARG A 337 22.52 0.32 -4.82
C ARG A 337 21.22 1.00 -4.39
N ILE A 338 20.72 0.63 -3.21
CA ILE A 338 19.51 1.20 -2.63
C ILE A 338 19.71 2.70 -2.38
N VAL A 339 20.79 3.09 -1.69
CA VAL A 339 21.07 4.49 -1.36
C VAL A 339 21.28 5.32 -2.62
N VAL A 340 22.04 4.84 -3.60
CA VAL A 340 22.24 5.53 -4.89
C VAL A 340 20.91 5.75 -5.61
N ALA A 341 20.07 4.72 -5.70
CA ALA A 341 18.76 4.83 -6.34
C ALA A 341 17.84 5.81 -5.60
N LEU A 342 17.84 5.77 -4.26
CA LEU A 342 17.07 6.67 -3.42
C LEU A 342 17.50 8.13 -3.62
N ILE A 343 18.79 8.45 -3.46
CA ILE A 343 19.25 9.85 -3.56
C ILE A 343 19.07 10.41 -4.97
N GLN A 344 19.23 9.57 -6.00
CA GLN A 344 18.93 9.95 -7.39
C GLN A 344 17.44 10.28 -7.55
N TYR A 345 16.55 9.49 -6.95
CA TYR A 345 15.12 9.79 -6.93
C TYR A 345 14.81 11.12 -6.21
N LEU A 346 15.52 11.42 -5.12
CA LEU A 346 15.41 12.69 -4.38
C LEU A 346 16.03 13.89 -5.12
N GLY A 347 16.61 13.67 -6.30
CA GLY A 347 17.24 14.72 -7.12
C GLY A 347 18.63 15.13 -6.65
N VAL A 348 19.31 14.28 -5.88
CA VAL A 348 20.70 14.46 -5.44
C VAL A 348 21.62 13.67 -6.37
N ASP A 349 22.72 14.29 -6.81
CA ASP A 349 23.72 13.63 -7.65
C ASP A 349 24.39 12.47 -6.87
N PRO A 350 24.25 11.20 -7.32
CA PRO A 350 24.82 10.08 -6.61
C PRO A 350 26.35 10.06 -6.62
N ASP A 351 27.00 10.78 -7.54
CA ASP A 351 28.47 10.89 -7.58
C ASP A 351 29.03 11.54 -6.31
N VAL A 352 28.22 12.28 -5.55
CA VAL A 352 28.58 12.86 -4.25
C VAL A 352 28.98 11.78 -3.25
N LEU A 353 28.40 10.57 -3.29
CA LEU A 353 28.80 9.48 -2.41
C LEU A 353 30.06 8.76 -2.88
N CYS A 354 30.27 8.70 -4.21
CA CYS A 354 31.33 7.90 -4.81
C CYS A 354 32.65 8.67 -4.95
N HIS A 355 32.60 10.00 -5.07
CA HIS A 355 33.77 10.84 -5.30
C HIS A 355 34.08 11.71 -4.09
N SER A 356 35.18 11.41 -3.40
CA SER A 356 35.61 12.13 -2.19
C SER A 356 35.66 13.65 -2.38
N LYS A 357 36.13 14.13 -3.53
CA LYS A 357 36.20 15.57 -3.83
C LYS A 357 34.82 16.23 -3.91
N LEU A 358 33.81 15.53 -4.44
CA LEU A 358 32.45 16.06 -4.53
C LEU A 358 31.80 16.05 -3.15
N PHE A 359 31.99 14.97 -2.39
CA PHE A 359 31.57 14.89 -1.00
C PHE A 359 32.14 16.04 -0.16
N GLU A 360 33.46 16.28 -0.24
CA GLU A 360 34.15 17.36 0.49
C GLU A 360 33.70 18.77 0.11
N GLN A 361 33.10 18.92 -1.07
CA GLN A 361 32.56 20.19 -1.57
C GLN A 361 31.07 20.37 -1.23
N TRP A 362 30.41 19.37 -0.65
CA TRP A 362 29.01 19.49 -0.28
C TRP A 362 28.84 20.63 0.75
N PRO A 363 27.85 21.53 0.56
CA PRO A 363 27.67 22.64 1.49
C PRO A 363 27.37 22.16 2.92
N HIS A 364 28.13 22.66 3.90
CA HIS A 364 27.92 22.37 5.33
C HIS A 364 27.34 23.55 6.11
N ASP A 365 26.96 24.63 5.42
CA ASP A 365 26.48 25.85 6.09
C ASP A 365 24.98 25.79 6.43
N HIS A 366 24.18 25.08 5.62
CA HIS A 366 22.71 25.08 5.72
C HIS A 366 22.13 23.72 6.11
N ALA A 367 22.59 22.63 5.48
CA ALA A 367 22.30 21.26 5.87
C ALA A 367 23.42 20.36 5.31
N ASN A 368 23.95 19.44 6.12
CA ASN A 368 24.85 18.40 5.60
C ASN A 368 24.06 17.38 4.75
N LEU A 369 24.78 16.54 4.01
CA LEU A 369 24.17 15.60 3.07
C LEU A 369 23.16 14.66 3.75
N TYR A 370 23.48 14.13 4.93
CA TYR A 370 22.60 13.16 5.60
C TYR A 370 21.33 13.83 6.12
N GLU A 371 21.45 15.01 6.74
CA GLU A 371 20.30 15.84 7.13
C GLU A 371 19.42 16.18 5.93
N HIS A 372 20.02 16.56 4.79
CA HIS A 372 19.27 16.86 3.57
C HIS A 372 18.49 15.65 3.05
N ILE A 373 19.13 14.48 2.98
CA ILE A 373 18.47 13.23 2.54
C ILE A 373 17.34 12.87 3.52
N HIS A 374 17.60 12.93 4.83
CA HIS A 374 16.60 12.65 5.86
C HIS A 374 15.37 13.56 5.71
N GLN A 375 15.56 14.87 5.62
CA GLN A 375 14.46 15.82 5.46
C GLN A 375 13.62 15.50 4.22
N ARG A 376 14.29 15.26 3.09
CA ARG A 376 13.65 14.92 1.82
C ARG A 376 12.85 13.63 1.90
N VAL A 377 13.36 12.60 2.59
CA VAL A 377 12.61 11.36 2.83
C VAL A 377 11.40 11.64 3.72
N MET A 378 11.57 12.30 4.86
CA MET A 378 10.48 12.56 5.80
C MET A 378 9.34 13.38 5.18
N ASP A 379 9.66 14.32 4.29
CA ASP A 379 8.68 15.12 3.54
C ASP A 379 7.80 14.28 2.59
N LEU A 380 8.29 13.11 2.13
CA LEU A 380 7.54 12.20 1.27
C LEU A 380 6.52 11.37 2.05
N LEU A 381 6.74 11.12 3.35
CA LEU A 381 5.90 10.19 4.11
C LEU A 381 4.59 10.83 4.60
N PRO A 382 3.48 10.07 4.60
CA PRO A 382 2.27 10.48 5.31
C PRO A 382 2.51 10.57 6.83
N LEU A 383 1.99 11.61 7.46
CA LEU A 383 2.02 11.82 8.91
C LEU A 383 1.35 10.67 9.66
N ALA A 384 0.27 10.10 9.10
CA ALA A 384 -0.41 8.95 9.68
C ALA A 384 0.51 7.74 9.84
N TRP A 385 1.50 7.58 8.96
CA TRP A 385 2.46 6.46 9.03
C TRP A 385 3.51 6.70 10.11
N LEU A 386 3.94 7.95 10.30
CA LEU A 386 5.00 8.35 11.24
C LEU A 386 4.58 8.31 12.72
N ARG A 387 3.28 8.14 13.01
CA ARG A 387 2.74 8.14 14.37
C ARG A 387 2.87 6.78 15.06
N VAL A 388 3.14 6.83 16.36
CA VAL A 388 2.97 5.69 17.28
C VAL A 388 1.63 5.85 18.00
N TYR A 389 0.71 4.92 17.74
CA TYR A 389 -0.65 4.92 18.26
C TYR A 389 -0.75 4.19 19.59
N ARG A 390 -0.99 4.96 20.64
CA ARG A 390 -1.34 4.47 22.00
C ARG A 390 -2.85 4.46 22.26
N SER A 391 -3.61 5.01 21.33
CA SER A 391 -5.07 5.06 21.32
C SER A 391 -5.59 4.77 19.91
N SER A 392 -6.90 4.64 19.74
CA SER A 392 -7.48 4.34 18.43
C SER A 392 -7.20 5.46 17.42
N PRO A 393 -6.68 5.14 16.21
CA PRO A 393 -6.50 6.11 15.14
C PRO A 393 -7.84 6.68 14.67
N THR A 394 -7.80 7.90 14.12
CA THR A 394 -8.93 8.51 13.42
C THR A 394 -9.31 7.73 12.17
N THR A 395 -10.48 7.99 11.59
CA THR A 395 -10.88 7.36 10.33
C THR A 395 -9.93 7.72 9.18
N ASP A 396 -9.52 8.98 9.08
CA ASP A 396 -8.58 9.42 8.04
C ASP A 396 -7.23 8.74 8.15
N GLU A 397 -6.68 8.62 9.36
CA GLU A 397 -5.41 7.90 9.58
C GLU A 397 -5.51 6.43 9.20
N ARG A 398 -6.61 5.76 9.56
CA ARG A 398 -6.86 4.36 9.16
C ARG A 398 -6.92 4.21 7.65
N ASP A 399 -7.64 5.12 7.00
CA ASP A 399 -7.84 5.10 5.57
C ASP A 399 -6.51 5.37 4.82
N ILE A 400 -5.70 6.32 5.28
CA ILE A 400 -4.35 6.57 4.73
C ILE A 400 -3.42 5.36 4.93
N ILE A 401 -3.49 4.68 6.06
CA ILE A 401 -2.69 3.47 6.31
C ILE A 401 -3.17 2.29 5.45
N ALA A 402 -4.46 2.19 5.13
CA ALA A 402 -5.00 1.09 4.35
C ALA A 402 -4.93 1.29 2.82
N CYS A 403 -4.90 2.55 2.33
CA CYS A 403 -5.18 2.87 0.92
C CYS A 403 -4.22 2.24 -0.09
N THR A 404 -2.97 1.97 0.30
CA THR A 404 -1.94 1.38 -0.55
C THR A 404 -1.59 -0.08 -0.22
N ASN A 405 -2.29 -0.69 0.74
CA ASN A 405 -1.94 -2.03 1.22
C ASN A 405 -2.72 -3.11 0.43
N TYR A 406 -2.31 -3.34 -0.81
CA TYR A 406 -3.02 -4.21 -1.77
C TYR A 406 -3.11 -5.67 -1.30
N ASP A 407 -2.12 -6.17 -0.58
CA ASP A 407 -2.11 -7.53 -0.01
C ASP A 407 -3.22 -7.75 1.02
N LEU A 408 -3.68 -6.69 1.69
CA LEU A 408 -4.83 -6.80 2.62
C LEU A 408 -6.12 -7.18 1.90
N ARG A 409 -6.26 -6.83 0.62
CA ARG A 409 -7.50 -7.04 -0.12
C ARG A 409 -7.83 -8.51 -0.26
N ALA A 410 -6.83 -9.32 -0.57
CA ALA A 410 -6.99 -10.77 -0.65
C ALA A 410 -7.18 -11.38 0.75
N ASN A 411 -6.40 -10.94 1.73
CA ASN A 411 -6.32 -11.58 3.04
C ASN A 411 -7.48 -11.23 4.00
N ALA A 412 -8.11 -10.06 3.84
CA ALA A 412 -9.24 -9.64 4.65
C ALA A 412 -10.60 -10.05 4.05
N THR A 413 -10.61 -10.63 2.85
CA THR A 413 -11.83 -11.21 2.25
C THR A 413 -12.16 -12.55 2.91
N SER A 414 -13.41 -12.72 3.32
CA SER A 414 -13.97 -13.98 3.79
C SER A 414 -15.21 -14.31 2.96
N SER A 415 -15.58 -15.59 2.88
CA SER A 415 -16.80 -16.03 2.22
C SER A 415 -17.65 -16.83 3.21
N THR A 416 -18.89 -16.42 3.38
CA THR A 416 -19.88 -17.11 4.23
C THR A 416 -21.07 -17.47 3.36
N ASP A 417 -21.38 -18.77 3.26
CA ASP A 417 -22.41 -19.30 2.35
C ASP A 417 -22.22 -18.87 0.87
N GLY A 418 -20.97 -18.63 0.46
CA GLY A 418 -20.57 -18.18 -0.88
C GLY A 418 -20.81 -16.70 -1.18
N VAL A 419 -21.12 -15.88 -0.16
CA VAL A 419 -21.18 -14.42 -0.25
C VAL A 419 -19.89 -13.84 0.32
N ARG A 420 -19.24 -12.93 -0.43
CA ARG A 420 -18.02 -12.29 0.05
C ARG A 420 -18.30 -11.18 1.06
N HIS A 421 -17.44 -11.12 2.07
CA HIS A 421 -17.46 -10.12 3.13
C HIS A 421 -16.02 -9.66 3.45
N ILE A 422 -15.86 -8.39 3.81
CA ILE A 422 -14.61 -7.85 4.35
C ILE A 422 -14.72 -7.88 5.87
N ASP A 423 -13.68 -8.35 6.54
CA ASP A 423 -13.55 -8.28 7.99
C ASP A 423 -12.70 -7.05 8.38
N PRO A 424 -13.31 -5.97 8.90
CA PRO A 424 -12.57 -4.76 9.27
C PRO A 424 -11.52 -5.01 10.35
N SER A 425 -11.71 -6.02 11.20
CA SER A 425 -10.74 -6.36 12.26
C SER A 425 -9.44 -6.95 11.67
N LYS A 426 -9.54 -7.66 10.53
CA LYS A 426 -8.37 -8.13 9.79
C LYS A 426 -7.62 -6.99 9.12
N ILE A 427 -8.34 -6.01 8.54
CA ILE A 427 -7.70 -4.80 7.99
C ILE A 427 -6.87 -4.12 9.08
N MET A 428 -7.46 -3.85 10.25
CA MET A 428 -6.76 -3.20 11.35
C MET A 428 -5.57 -4.01 11.88
N SER A 429 -5.74 -5.30 12.14
CA SER A 429 -4.65 -6.14 12.67
C SER A 429 -3.50 -6.36 11.68
N GLN A 430 -3.76 -6.24 10.39
CA GLN A 430 -2.74 -6.38 9.36
C GLN A 430 -2.10 -5.04 8.95
N SER A 431 -2.81 -3.93 9.09
CA SER A 431 -2.31 -2.57 8.84
C SER A 431 -1.38 -2.04 9.93
N PHE A 432 -1.49 -2.58 11.16
CA PHE A 432 -0.72 -2.11 12.31
C PHE A 432 0.23 -3.19 12.85
N ARG A 433 1.30 -2.74 13.51
CA ARG A 433 2.28 -3.58 14.20
C ARG A 433 2.52 -3.06 15.60
N LEU A 434 2.59 -3.97 16.57
CA LEU A 434 2.89 -3.62 17.95
C LEU A 434 4.37 -3.23 18.07
N PHE A 435 4.60 -2.01 18.52
CA PHE A 435 5.92 -1.44 18.75
C PHE A 435 6.36 -1.65 20.19
N ARG A 436 6.62 -2.91 20.56
CA ARG A 436 6.91 -3.29 21.94
C ARG A 436 5.83 -2.71 22.89
N GLU A 437 6.31 -2.12 23.97
CA GLU A 437 5.55 -1.45 25.02
C GLU A 437 5.09 -0.04 24.65
N ARG A 438 5.43 0.50 23.47
CA ARG A 438 5.25 1.91 23.13
C ARG A 438 3.93 2.23 22.43
N GLY A 439 3.30 1.25 21.78
CA GLY A 439 2.06 1.45 21.01
C GLY A 439 2.07 0.68 19.70
N HIS A 440 1.31 1.14 18.70
CA HIS A 440 1.27 0.53 17.37
C HIS A 440 1.75 1.50 16.29
N TYR A 441 2.41 1.02 15.25
CA TYR A 441 2.76 1.84 14.06
C TYR A 441 2.20 1.22 12.78
N ALA A 442 2.19 2.00 11.70
CA ALA A 442 1.78 1.56 10.37
C ALA A 442 2.76 0.53 9.80
N LYS A 443 2.29 -0.69 9.50
CA LYS A 443 3.14 -1.82 9.08
C LYS A 443 4.10 -1.49 7.93
N GLN A 444 3.72 -0.60 7.01
CA GLN A 444 4.56 -0.14 5.90
C GLN A 444 5.93 0.36 6.35
N LEU A 445 6.03 0.91 7.56
CA LEU A 445 7.30 1.37 8.12
C LEU A 445 8.32 0.23 8.31
N GLU A 446 7.92 -1.04 8.42
CA GLU A 446 8.87 -2.17 8.47
C GLU A 446 9.66 -2.24 7.16
N LEU A 447 8.94 -2.24 6.03
CA LEU A 447 9.55 -2.29 4.69
C LEU A 447 10.39 -1.04 4.41
N LEU A 448 9.91 0.15 4.79
CA LEU A 448 10.68 1.38 4.64
C LEU A 448 11.91 1.38 5.55
N HIS A 449 11.82 0.82 6.76
CA HIS A 449 12.97 0.72 7.65
C HIS A 449 14.09 -0.10 7.01
N ASP A 450 13.75 -1.24 6.41
CA ASP A 450 14.69 -2.13 5.73
C ASP A 450 15.26 -1.54 4.43
N LEU A 451 14.43 -0.82 3.65
CA LEU A 451 14.83 -0.29 2.35
C LEU A 451 15.35 1.16 2.37
N ILE A 452 15.21 1.90 3.46
CA ILE A 452 15.61 3.32 3.52
C ILE A 452 16.45 3.59 4.76
N ALA A 453 15.89 3.41 5.96
CA ALA A 453 16.55 3.81 7.18
C ALA A 453 17.84 3.01 7.42
N ILE A 454 17.78 1.68 7.37
CA ILE A 454 18.95 0.82 7.63
C ILE A 454 20.10 1.08 6.63
N PRO A 455 19.88 1.10 5.30
CA PRO A 455 20.95 1.40 4.34
C PRO A 455 21.59 2.77 4.57
N LEU A 456 20.80 3.81 4.89
CA LEU A 456 21.32 5.14 5.20
C LEU A 456 22.08 5.16 6.54
N GLN A 457 21.60 4.46 7.56
CA GLN A 457 22.26 4.35 8.85
C GLN A 457 23.63 3.68 8.75
N ARG A 458 23.76 2.62 7.94
CA ARG A 458 25.03 1.95 7.68
C ARG A 458 25.96 2.75 6.77
N THR A 459 25.40 3.58 5.90
CA THR A 459 26.15 4.45 5.00
C THR A 459 26.70 5.68 5.71
N PHE A 460 25.95 6.29 6.64
CA PHE A 460 26.33 7.53 7.32
C PHE A 460 26.51 7.35 8.81
N GLY A 461 25.45 6.96 9.52
CA GLY A 461 25.47 6.75 10.97
C GLY A 461 24.06 6.55 11.52
N PHE A 462 23.95 5.92 12.69
CA PHE A 462 22.66 5.59 13.28
C PHE A 462 21.88 6.82 13.76
N GLY A 463 22.57 7.75 14.43
CA GLY A 463 22.07 9.09 14.73
C GLY A 463 22.32 10.07 13.59
N ILE A 464 21.44 11.06 13.42
CA ILE A 464 21.49 12.02 12.30
C ILE A 464 22.02 13.37 12.82
N PRO A 465 23.22 13.80 12.40
CA PRO A 465 23.74 15.10 12.82
C PRO A 465 23.06 16.19 12.00
N SER A 466 22.27 17.07 12.61
CA SER A 466 21.85 18.31 11.94
C SER A 466 22.89 19.39 12.13
N ASN A 467 23.04 20.29 11.16
CA ASN A 467 23.94 21.44 11.30
C ASN A 467 23.57 22.33 12.50
N ALA A 468 22.27 22.44 12.81
CA ALA A 468 21.82 23.16 14.00
C ALA A 468 22.34 22.55 15.30
N ILE A 469 22.33 21.22 15.42
CA ILE A 469 22.86 20.50 16.58
C ILE A 469 24.38 20.58 16.63
N LEU A 470 25.05 20.36 15.51
CA LEU A 470 26.51 20.40 15.44
C LEU A 470 27.04 21.78 15.88
N ASN A 471 26.40 22.87 15.45
CA ASN A 471 26.70 24.22 15.94
C ASN A 471 26.50 24.35 17.45
N LYS A 472 25.40 23.79 17.99
CA LYS A 472 25.14 23.80 19.43
C LYS A 472 26.19 23.00 20.20
N ILE A 473 26.58 21.82 19.73
CA ILE A 473 27.66 21.03 20.33
C ILE A 473 28.95 21.85 20.39
N MET A 474 29.30 22.56 19.32
CA MET A 474 30.49 23.41 19.27
C MET A 474 30.48 24.56 20.29
N GLU A 475 29.30 25.06 20.69
CA GLU A 475 29.16 26.05 21.77
C GLU A 475 29.54 25.47 23.15
N TYR A 476 29.32 24.16 23.37
CA TYR A 476 29.60 23.48 24.64
C TYR A 476 31.00 22.86 24.69
N ALA A 477 31.43 22.22 23.60
CA ALA A 477 32.67 21.45 23.56
C ALA A 477 33.30 21.46 22.16
N PRO A 478 34.26 22.36 21.88
CA PRO A 478 34.98 22.39 20.61
C PRO A 478 36.10 21.33 20.50
N ARG A 479 36.46 20.68 21.61
CA ARG A 479 37.45 19.59 21.67
C ARG A 479 36.74 18.31 22.06
N ILE A 480 36.75 17.30 21.18
CA ILE A 480 35.90 16.12 21.28
C ILE A 480 36.76 14.85 21.13
N VAL A 481 36.41 13.81 21.89
CA VAL A 481 36.81 12.44 21.63
C VAL A 481 35.56 11.63 21.33
N GLU A 482 35.43 11.12 20.11
CA GLU A 482 34.29 10.28 19.71
C GLU A 482 34.66 8.81 19.91
N MET A 483 33.87 8.09 20.73
CA MET A 483 34.01 6.65 20.96
C MET A 483 32.89 5.89 20.26
N GLY A 484 33.24 4.85 19.50
CA GLY A 484 32.29 4.11 18.67
C GLY A 484 31.91 4.89 17.39
N ALA A 485 32.87 5.59 16.79
CA ALA A 485 32.62 6.52 15.69
C ALA A 485 32.12 5.84 14.40
N GLY A 486 32.26 4.52 14.26
CA GLY A 486 31.80 3.76 13.10
C GLY A 486 32.42 4.24 11.79
N THR A 487 31.60 4.84 10.92
CA THR A 487 32.03 5.43 9.63
C THR A 487 32.79 6.74 9.80
N GLY A 488 32.70 7.37 10.98
CA GLY A 488 33.27 8.68 11.30
C GLY A 488 32.46 9.87 10.76
N TYR A 489 31.19 9.69 10.34
CA TYR A 489 30.41 10.78 9.73
C TYR A 489 30.13 11.95 10.68
N TRP A 490 29.83 11.69 11.97
CA TRP A 490 29.68 12.73 12.98
C TRP A 490 30.99 13.51 13.18
N SER A 491 32.10 12.81 13.38
CA SER A 491 33.44 13.40 13.42
C SER A 491 33.77 14.25 12.20
N TYR A 492 33.46 13.74 11.01
CA TYR A 492 33.64 14.48 9.77
C TYR A 492 32.88 15.81 9.82
N CYS A 493 31.58 15.79 10.10
CA CYS A 493 30.77 17.00 10.12
C CYS A 493 31.25 18.03 11.16
N LEU A 494 31.55 17.58 12.39
CA LEU A 494 32.09 18.44 13.46
C LEU A 494 33.44 19.06 13.07
N SER A 495 34.35 18.28 12.48
CA SER A 495 35.65 18.78 12.04
C SER A 495 35.54 19.87 10.97
N ARG A 496 34.55 19.77 10.07
CA ARG A 496 34.25 20.80 9.05
C ARG A 496 33.75 22.11 9.68
N MET A 497 33.16 22.03 10.87
CA MET A 497 32.74 23.18 11.67
C MET A 497 33.85 23.70 12.61
N GLY A 498 35.06 23.11 12.55
CA GLY A 498 36.23 23.55 13.29
C GLY A 498 36.45 22.84 14.64
N ALA A 499 35.78 21.72 14.89
CA ALA A 499 36.07 20.89 16.07
C ALA A 499 37.48 20.29 15.99
N ASP A 500 38.18 20.28 17.12
CA ASP A 500 39.35 19.44 17.36
C ASP A 500 38.85 18.08 17.81
N ILE A 501 38.87 17.07 16.93
CA ILE A 501 38.22 15.78 17.18
C ILE A 501 39.16 14.59 16.94
N ASP A 502 39.21 13.70 17.93
CA ASP A 502 39.84 12.38 17.82
C ASP A 502 38.76 11.30 17.85
N ALA A 503 38.73 10.45 16.84
CA ALA A 503 37.68 9.45 16.66
C ALA A 503 38.24 8.03 16.81
N TYR A 504 37.58 7.20 17.61
CA TYR A 504 37.97 5.82 17.88
C TYR A 504 36.81 4.85 17.69
N ASP A 505 37.14 3.67 17.17
CA ASP A 505 36.24 2.53 17.09
C ASP A 505 37.06 1.24 17.25
N PRO A 506 36.57 0.19 17.94
CA PRO A 506 37.29 -1.08 18.01
C PRO A 506 37.42 -1.79 16.65
N TYR A 507 36.49 -1.51 15.72
CA TYR A 507 36.38 -2.14 14.40
C TYR A 507 36.09 -1.10 13.30
N PRO A 508 37.00 -0.13 13.04
CA PRO A 508 36.74 0.96 12.12
C PRO A 508 36.63 0.49 10.67
N THR A 509 35.86 1.23 9.87
CA THR A 509 35.68 1.00 8.43
C THR A 509 37.02 1.01 7.68
N GLY A 510 37.23 0.04 6.78
CA GLY A 510 38.39 0.02 5.87
C GLY A 510 39.67 -0.65 6.38
N HIS A 511 39.85 -0.90 7.69
CA HIS A 511 41.07 -1.51 8.24
C HIS A 511 41.12 -3.06 8.19
N LEU A 512 40.03 -3.71 7.76
CA LEU A 512 39.91 -5.17 7.69
C LEU A 512 40.22 -5.79 6.31
N ALA A 513 40.61 -4.99 5.31
CA ALA A 513 40.88 -5.52 3.97
C ALA A 513 42.27 -6.15 3.78
N SER A 514 43.25 -5.93 4.67
CA SER A 514 44.65 -6.33 4.39
C SER A 514 45.33 -7.28 5.39
N ASN A 515 44.85 -7.43 6.63
CA ASN A 515 45.65 -8.14 7.66
C ASN A 515 44.99 -9.28 8.45
N HIS A 516 43.71 -9.64 8.21
CA HIS A 516 43.09 -10.77 8.93
C HIS A 516 42.80 -11.96 8.00
N GLN A 517 43.72 -12.93 7.97
CA GLN A 517 43.55 -14.26 7.38
C GLN A 517 42.59 -15.17 8.18
N ASN A 518 41.54 -14.64 8.80
CA ASN A 518 40.46 -15.44 9.40
C ASN A 518 39.20 -14.58 9.48
N GLY A 519 38.26 -14.78 8.54
CA GLY A 519 37.04 -13.97 8.40
C GLY A 519 36.02 -14.17 9.51
N LYS A 520 36.30 -13.66 10.73
CA LYS A 520 35.36 -13.69 11.85
C LYS A 520 35.06 -12.34 12.51
N ASP A 521 35.82 -11.29 12.21
CA ASP A 521 35.70 -9.99 12.90
C ASP A 521 35.44 -8.81 11.95
N SER A 522 34.70 -9.02 10.86
CA SER A 522 34.15 -7.91 10.08
C SER A 522 32.86 -7.41 10.71
N ASN A 523 32.82 -6.14 11.10
CA ASN A 523 31.60 -5.51 11.61
C ASN A 523 30.53 -5.48 10.50
N GLU A 524 29.54 -6.38 10.58
CA GLU A 524 28.46 -6.52 9.58
C GLU A 524 27.56 -5.27 9.46
N PHE A 525 27.70 -4.33 10.39
CA PHE A 525 26.88 -3.13 10.50
C PHE A 525 27.51 -1.88 9.88
N LEU A 526 28.76 -1.97 9.46
CA LEU A 526 29.47 -0.83 8.86
C LEU A 526 29.57 -1.01 7.35
N SER A 527 29.24 0.05 6.61
CA SER A 527 29.60 0.14 5.19
C SER A 527 31.12 0.13 5.01
N SER A 528 31.62 -0.25 3.84
CA SER A 528 33.05 -0.09 3.52
C SER A 528 33.50 1.38 3.47
N GLN A 529 32.56 2.33 3.52
CA GLN A 529 32.81 3.77 3.44
C GLN A 529 33.30 4.35 4.78
N SER A 530 34.38 5.13 4.72
CA SER A 530 34.91 5.90 5.85
C SER A 530 34.95 7.38 5.49
N TYR A 531 34.46 8.26 6.37
CA TYR A 531 34.42 9.72 6.15
C TYR A 531 35.45 10.49 6.96
N PHE A 532 36.00 9.88 8.00
CA PHE A 532 36.95 10.50 8.91
C PHE A 532 38.05 9.49 9.29
N PRO A 533 39.28 9.94 9.63
CA PRO A 533 40.32 9.07 10.16
C PRO A 533 39.95 8.48 11.54
N VAL A 534 39.20 7.37 11.53
CA VAL A 534 38.82 6.65 12.76
C VAL A 534 39.94 5.69 13.15
N GLN A 535 40.47 5.87 14.36
CA GLN A 535 41.55 5.07 14.91
C GLN A 535 41.01 3.78 15.55
N VAL A 536 41.78 2.69 15.51
CA VAL A 536 41.43 1.47 16.24
C VAL A 536 41.63 1.72 17.74
N GLY A 537 40.57 1.62 18.52
CA GLY A 537 40.63 1.81 19.97
C GLY A 537 39.31 1.54 20.68
N ASP A 538 39.41 1.01 21.88
CA ASP A 538 38.32 0.82 22.84
C ASP A 538 38.57 1.64 24.12
N ALA A 539 37.61 1.63 25.05
CA ALA A 539 37.75 2.38 26.30
C ALA A 539 39.01 2.02 27.10
N SER A 540 39.49 0.78 27.02
CA SER A 540 40.66 0.33 27.78
C SER A 540 41.99 0.83 27.20
N THR A 541 42.01 1.12 25.90
CA THR A 541 43.19 1.58 25.16
C THR A 541 43.22 3.09 25.01
N VAL A 542 42.06 3.74 24.88
CA VAL A 542 41.95 5.20 24.77
C VAL A 542 42.03 5.88 26.14
N PHE A 543 41.41 5.28 27.16
CA PHE A 543 41.38 5.79 28.53
C PHE A 543 42.26 4.93 29.45
N ASP A 544 43.53 4.75 29.09
CA ASP A 544 44.52 3.99 29.86
C ASP A 544 45.35 4.85 30.84
N GLY A 545 45.11 6.16 30.85
CA GLY A 545 45.83 7.15 31.68
C GLY A 545 47.17 7.62 31.10
N SER A 546 47.59 7.13 29.93
CA SER A 546 48.83 7.54 29.27
C SER A 546 48.70 8.86 28.50
N ASN A 547 47.50 9.19 28.01
CA ASN A 547 47.23 10.40 27.25
C ASN A 547 46.23 11.31 28.00
N SER A 548 46.74 12.31 28.73
CA SER A 548 45.88 13.25 29.46
C SER A 548 45.02 14.14 28.56
N ASP A 549 45.40 14.34 27.28
CA ASP A 549 44.62 15.17 26.34
C ASP A 549 43.22 14.61 26.09
N MET A 550 43.04 13.29 26.17
CA MET A 550 41.74 12.64 26.00
C MET A 550 40.73 13.02 27.09
N LEU A 551 41.22 13.44 28.27
CA LEU A 551 40.39 13.81 29.41
C LEU A 551 39.94 15.27 29.35
N ASP A 552 40.72 16.12 28.66
CA ASP A 552 40.39 17.52 28.40
C ASP A 552 39.36 17.69 27.25
N ARG A 553 39.06 16.60 26.53
CA ARG A 553 38.06 16.55 25.46
C ARG A 553 36.72 16.08 26.01
N ALA A 554 35.62 16.57 25.43
CA ALA A 554 34.29 16.03 25.72
C ALA A 554 34.13 14.66 25.07
N LEU A 555 33.60 13.69 25.81
CA LEU A 555 33.26 12.38 25.29
C LEU A 555 31.99 12.48 24.44
N LEU A 556 32.10 12.33 23.13
CA LEU A 556 30.97 12.14 22.24
C LEU A 556 30.70 10.64 22.07
N ILE A 557 29.46 10.24 22.33
CA ILE A 557 29.03 8.86 22.20
C ILE A 557 27.66 8.81 21.52
N VAL A 558 27.64 8.25 20.30
CA VAL A 558 26.47 8.26 19.41
C VAL A 558 26.00 6.83 19.22
N TRP A 559 24.79 6.51 19.66
CA TRP A 559 24.20 5.17 19.49
C TRP A 559 25.17 4.04 19.89
N PRO A 560 25.78 4.09 21.08
CA PRO A 560 26.89 3.21 21.39
C PRO A 560 26.49 1.74 21.48
N ASN A 561 25.27 1.42 21.88
CA ASN A 561 24.84 0.05 22.03
C ASN A 561 23.83 -0.35 20.94
N ASN A 562 23.80 -1.66 20.70
CA ASN A 562 22.75 -2.35 19.97
C ASN A 562 21.89 -3.13 20.97
N PRO A 563 20.77 -3.75 20.53
CA PRO A 563 19.99 -4.60 21.40
C PRO A 563 20.87 -5.63 22.13
N ASP A 564 20.85 -5.60 23.46
CA ASP A 564 21.69 -6.46 24.30
C ASP A 564 20.88 -7.53 25.04
N SER A 565 21.59 -8.50 25.62
CA SER A 565 20.99 -9.66 26.28
C SER A 565 20.40 -9.35 27.65
N GLU A 566 20.67 -8.17 28.22
CA GLU A 566 20.17 -7.74 29.53
C GLU A 566 18.88 -6.93 29.38
N ASP A 567 18.91 -5.86 28.59
CA ASP A 567 17.82 -4.91 28.41
C ASP A 567 16.88 -5.29 27.26
N ASN A 568 17.35 -6.03 26.26
CA ASN A 568 16.57 -6.37 25.06
C ASN A 568 16.42 -7.89 24.85
N LYS A 569 16.15 -8.64 25.92
CA LYS A 569 15.97 -10.12 25.93
C LYS A 569 15.05 -10.68 24.84
N HIS A 570 14.06 -9.92 24.39
CA HIS A 570 13.13 -10.30 23.33
C HIS A 570 13.78 -10.43 21.94
N PHE A 571 14.97 -9.86 21.73
CA PHE A 571 15.77 -10.02 20.51
C PHE A 571 16.74 -11.20 20.55
N ALA A 572 16.98 -11.79 21.72
CA ALA A 572 17.81 -12.98 21.85
C ALA A 572 17.06 -14.21 21.31
N LYS A 573 17.09 -14.42 19.99
CA LYS A 573 16.64 -15.69 19.39
C LYS A 573 17.57 -16.84 19.82
N GLU A 574 17.04 -18.06 19.80
CA GLU A 574 17.82 -19.25 20.16
C GLU A 574 19.03 -19.39 19.22
N GLY A 575 20.24 -19.31 19.79
CA GLY A 575 21.51 -19.41 19.05
C GLY A 575 22.14 -18.10 18.57
N THR A 576 21.48 -16.95 18.72
CA THR A 576 22.10 -15.62 18.43
C THR A 576 22.86 -15.08 19.63
N LYS A 577 24.13 -14.71 19.43
CA LYS A 577 24.96 -14.00 20.43
C LYS A 577 24.84 -12.49 20.17
N LEU A 578 24.18 -11.78 21.08
CA LEU A 578 24.09 -10.31 21.01
C LEU A 578 25.44 -9.66 21.38
N PRO A 579 25.70 -8.42 20.93
CA PRO A 579 26.92 -7.68 21.25
C PRO A 579 27.11 -7.50 22.76
N THR A 580 28.38 -7.37 23.19
CA THR A 580 28.69 -7.04 24.58
C THR A 580 28.45 -5.56 24.84
N ILE A 581 27.81 -5.25 25.96
CA ILE A 581 27.63 -3.88 26.45
C ILE A 581 29.00 -3.26 26.71
N TRP A 582 29.29 -2.12 26.11
CA TRP A 582 30.58 -1.40 26.25
C TRP A 582 30.42 0.08 26.61
N ASP A 583 29.23 0.62 26.43
CA ASP A 583 28.93 2.04 26.60
C ASP A 583 29.12 2.51 28.05
N TRP A 584 28.63 1.72 29.01
CA TRP A 584 28.82 1.97 30.43
C TRP A 584 30.30 1.87 30.83
N ASP A 585 31.00 0.84 30.38
CA ASP A 585 32.44 0.62 30.61
C ASP A 585 33.31 1.78 30.09
N CYS A 586 32.88 2.40 28.99
CA CYS A 586 33.51 3.58 28.40
C CYS A 586 33.28 4.82 29.27
N LEU A 587 32.03 5.08 29.65
CA LEU A 587 31.66 6.22 30.49
C LEU A 587 32.30 6.14 31.88
N GLU A 588 32.33 4.95 32.49
CA GLU A 588 32.95 4.74 33.80
C GLU A 588 34.45 5.04 33.76
N ARG A 589 35.20 4.52 32.78
CA ARG A 589 36.64 4.82 32.67
C ARG A 589 36.94 6.28 32.41
N TYR A 590 36.19 6.91 31.49
CA TYR A 590 36.28 8.36 31.26
C TYR A 590 35.98 9.13 32.55
N HIS A 591 35.00 8.66 33.34
CA HIS A 591 34.67 9.25 34.62
C HIS A 591 35.81 9.08 35.65
N GLU A 592 36.34 7.87 35.84
CA GLU A 592 37.37 7.61 36.86
C GLU A 592 38.66 8.40 36.61
N LEU A 593 39.00 8.67 35.35
CA LEU A 593 40.19 9.44 34.98
C LEU A 593 40.00 10.96 35.03
N GLY A 594 38.78 11.46 35.27
CA GLY A 594 38.54 12.90 35.45
C GLY A 594 37.91 13.65 34.27
N GLY A 595 37.42 12.96 33.23
CA GLY A 595 36.69 13.56 32.11
C GLY A 595 35.43 14.36 32.50
N ASP A 596 35.32 15.61 32.06
CA ASP A 596 34.30 16.54 32.58
C ASP A 596 32.96 16.50 31.85
N THR A 597 32.97 16.27 30.53
CA THR A 597 31.81 16.53 29.66
C THR A 597 31.45 15.32 28.82
N VAL A 598 30.17 14.98 28.78
CA VAL A 598 29.64 13.88 27.95
C VAL A 598 28.56 14.43 27.03
N ILE A 599 28.69 14.14 25.74
CA ILE A 599 27.67 14.39 24.72
C ILE A 599 27.10 13.04 24.32
N TYR A 600 25.85 12.78 24.66
CA TYR A 600 25.15 11.54 24.34
C TYR A 600 24.12 11.78 23.24
N VAL A 601 24.12 10.91 22.23
CA VAL A 601 23.12 10.89 21.15
C VAL A 601 22.44 9.54 21.12
N GLY A 602 21.15 9.49 21.43
CA GLY A 602 20.36 8.27 21.45
C GLY A 602 19.07 8.40 22.24
N GLU A 603 18.30 7.31 22.32
CA GLU A 603 17.07 7.27 23.10
C GLU A 603 17.34 7.30 24.61
N ARG A 604 16.52 8.05 25.35
CA ARG A 604 16.54 8.04 26.82
C ARG A 604 15.27 7.43 27.39
N GLU A 605 15.43 6.53 28.36
CA GLU A 605 14.31 5.89 29.08
C GLU A 605 13.32 6.92 29.63
N ALA A 606 13.82 8.06 30.13
CA ALA A 606 13.00 9.14 30.65
C ALA A 606 12.10 9.85 29.61
N LYS A 607 12.35 9.64 28.31
CA LYS A 607 11.60 10.23 27.19
C LYS A 607 10.71 9.24 26.46
N ILE A 608 10.91 7.94 26.70
CA ILE A 608 10.15 6.89 26.02
C ILE A 608 8.72 6.85 26.57
N GLU A 609 7.76 7.11 25.70
CA GLU A 609 6.34 7.03 26.04
C GLU A 609 5.79 5.61 25.82
N LEU A 610 5.25 5.02 26.89
CA LEU A 610 4.74 3.66 26.94
C LEU A 610 3.21 3.59 26.92
N LEU A 611 2.69 2.41 26.59
CA LEU A 611 1.29 2.05 26.78
C LEU A 611 0.92 2.04 28.27
N PRO A 612 -0.35 2.25 28.61
CA PRO A 612 -0.82 2.04 29.97
C PRO A 612 -0.48 0.62 30.44
N GLU A 613 0.10 0.49 31.64
CA GLU A 613 0.48 -0.80 32.28
C GLU A 613 1.66 -1.55 31.64
N ALA A 614 2.35 -0.94 30.68
CA ALA A 614 3.54 -1.49 30.05
C ALA A 614 4.73 -1.67 31.01
N GLY A 615 5.60 -2.62 30.68
CA GLY A 615 6.91 -2.79 31.31
C GLY A 615 7.91 -1.70 30.90
N ALA A 616 9.00 -1.55 31.65
CA ALA A 616 10.02 -0.54 31.39
C ALA A 616 10.80 -0.81 30.08
N ASP A 617 11.10 0.25 29.32
CA ASP A 617 11.84 0.22 28.05
C ASP A 617 12.90 1.34 28.04
N CYS A 618 14.17 0.99 27.96
CA CYS A 618 15.28 1.96 27.93
C CYS A 618 15.74 2.33 26.51
N GLY A 619 15.09 1.82 25.47
CA GLY A 619 15.48 2.04 24.07
C GLY A 619 16.47 0.99 23.55
N PHE A 620 17.07 1.29 22.40
CA PHE A 620 18.06 0.40 21.75
C PHE A 620 19.46 1.00 21.65
N CYS A 621 19.60 2.30 21.88
CA CYS A 621 20.81 3.03 21.52
C CYS A 621 21.90 2.95 22.60
N SER A 622 21.53 2.63 23.83
CA SER A 622 22.45 2.46 24.96
C SER A 622 21.85 1.51 26.00
N SER A 623 22.69 0.91 26.84
CA SER A 623 22.26 0.16 28.00
C SER A 623 21.56 1.05 29.03
N ARG A 624 20.62 0.48 29.79
CA ARG A 624 20.02 1.15 30.95
C ARG A 624 21.08 1.54 31.98
N LYS A 625 22.10 0.70 32.15
CA LYS A 625 23.22 0.93 33.08
C LYS A 625 24.00 2.20 32.72
N PHE A 626 24.28 2.43 31.44
CA PHE A 626 24.89 3.68 30.96
C PHE A 626 24.03 4.89 31.30
N GLN A 627 22.72 4.84 30.99
CA GLN A 627 21.82 5.97 31.23
C GLN A 627 21.68 6.31 32.72
N LEU A 628 21.57 5.30 33.59
CA LEU A 628 21.52 5.51 35.04
C LEU A 628 22.82 6.12 35.57
N TYR A 629 23.97 5.57 35.16
CA TYR A 629 25.28 6.09 35.60
C TYR A 629 25.49 7.54 35.17
N LEU A 630 25.06 7.90 33.96
CA LEU A 630 25.09 9.27 33.45
C LEU A 630 24.23 10.21 34.32
N GLN A 631 23.01 9.80 34.68
CA GLN A 631 22.11 10.58 35.55
C GLN A 631 22.61 10.71 36.99
N GLU A 632 23.31 9.71 37.51
CA GLU A 632 23.82 9.68 38.88
C GLU A 632 25.09 10.52 39.06
N ASN A 633 25.95 10.60 38.05
CA ASN A 633 27.30 11.19 38.16
C ASN A 633 27.47 12.49 37.35
N TYR A 634 26.52 12.81 36.47
CA TYR A 634 26.54 14.01 35.65
C TYR A 634 25.21 14.76 35.72
N LYS A 635 25.29 16.08 35.63
CA LYS A 635 24.16 16.99 35.50
C LYS A 635 23.86 17.25 34.04
N LEU A 636 22.61 17.08 33.64
CA LEU A 636 22.12 17.50 32.31
C LEU A 636 22.22 19.02 32.19
N GLU A 637 23.04 19.49 31.25
CA GLU A 637 23.26 20.90 30.96
C GLU A 637 22.40 21.37 29.77
N ALA A 638 22.27 20.53 28.74
CA ALA A 638 21.48 20.83 27.56
C ALA A 638 20.78 19.58 27.02
N GLU A 639 19.57 19.80 26.49
CA GLU A 639 18.78 18.82 25.76
C GLU A 639 18.39 19.45 24.42
N LEU A 640 18.75 18.80 23.33
CA LEU A 640 18.63 19.30 21.97
C LEU A 640 17.86 18.29 21.12
N GLU A 641 16.82 18.75 20.43
CA GLU A 641 16.06 17.92 19.49
C GLU A 641 16.86 17.64 18.23
N CYS A 642 16.85 16.38 17.77
CA CYS A 642 17.55 15.95 16.56
C CYS A 642 16.62 15.38 15.49
N PRO A 643 17.04 15.41 14.21
CA PRO A 643 16.39 14.62 13.18
C PRO A 643 16.44 13.15 13.56
N ARG A 644 15.30 12.47 13.40
CA ARG A 644 15.13 11.07 13.79
C ARG A 644 14.42 10.27 12.71
N TRP A 645 14.81 9.01 12.56
CA TRP A 645 14.04 8.06 11.77
C TRP A 645 12.76 7.66 12.51
N TRP A 646 11.75 7.21 11.76
CA TRP A 646 10.54 6.67 12.37
C TRP A 646 10.87 5.54 13.36
N MET A 647 10.03 5.37 14.37
CA MET A 647 10.23 4.42 15.47
C MET A 647 11.47 4.68 16.33
N LYS A 648 12.11 5.85 16.24
CA LYS A 648 13.21 6.29 17.10
C LYS A 648 12.84 7.56 17.86
N GLU A 649 13.31 7.68 19.08
CA GLU A 649 13.04 8.83 19.97
C GLU A 649 14.35 9.48 20.45
N ASP A 650 15.34 9.51 19.56
CA ASP A 650 16.67 10.05 19.84
C ASP A 650 16.61 11.54 20.19
N ASP A 651 17.47 11.95 21.13
CA ASP A 651 17.84 13.34 21.36
C ASP A 651 19.37 13.49 21.45
N VAL A 652 19.86 14.73 21.52
CA VAL A 652 21.25 15.04 21.84
C VAL A 652 21.30 15.74 23.18
N THR A 653 22.09 15.19 24.10
CA THR A 653 22.21 15.70 25.46
C THR A 653 23.66 16.00 25.83
N VAL A 654 23.87 17.13 26.50
CA VAL A 654 25.17 17.55 27.03
C VAL A 654 25.12 17.46 28.54
N TRP A 655 26.09 16.77 29.12
CA TRP A 655 26.17 16.46 30.54
C TRP A 655 27.51 16.93 31.10
N LYS A 656 27.47 17.50 32.30
CA LYS A 656 28.63 17.97 33.06
C LYS A 656 28.78 17.20 34.35
N ARG A 657 30.00 16.78 34.68
CA ARG A 657 30.29 16.05 35.91
C ARG A 657 29.81 16.82 37.14
N LEU A 658 29.27 16.09 38.13
CA LEU A 658 28.78 16.64 39.41
C LEU A 658 29.88 17.09 40.38
#